data_AF-A0A7Y5SIU1-F1
#
_entry.id   AF-A0A7Y5SIU1-F1
#
_cell.length_a   1.000
_cell.length_b   1.000
_cell.length_c   1.000
_cell.angle_alpha   90.00
_cell.angle_beta   90.00
_cell.angle_gamma   90.00
#
_symmetry.space_group_name_H-M   'P 1'
#
loop_
_entity.id
_entity.type
_entity.pdbx_description
1 polymer ?
#
loop_
_entity_poly.entity_id
_entity_poly.type
_entity_poly.pdbx_seq_one_letter_code
_entity_poly.pdbx_strand_id
1 'polypeptide(L)'
;MSVRLPQRLRRFVRALLAFSIACSAAFAVAEDTRVLPPGKLPQDKRLGPLKTLNDDFPFAPPSTPEAWATRAQRVRRQVLVSNGLWPMPTKTPANAVVHGKIDRGEYTVEKVYLESFPGHFVTGNLYRPKGREGKLPGVLCPHGHWPNGRFYDAGHDKLQLELIQGAERFDPAGRYPLQARCVQLARMGCVVFHYDMIGYADSVQLEHRAGLREPMNTAENWGYFSPQAELRLQNIMGLQTYNSTRALDWFGSLPEVDPKRIAVTGASGGGTQTFILSAVDSRPAVAFPAVMVSTAMQGGCTCENACYLRVDSGNIEIAGLIAPRPLGMTAADDWTKQIETKGLPELKKLYKILGAENLVMAKPLLHFPHNYNYVSRAVMYQWLNQHLKLGLKDPIVEQDFQPLSIAEMSVWDDSHPKPPSGNEYERSLLKWITEDSRKQMEALVPSDAASLAKYREVVGPAVDVMIGRALPQAGAVQAAERKEEDQGDYVLVKQLIRDAAGQEEVPGLMLRPKPWNQRAVVWVDPQGKQGLFSSDGRPKAAVKRILEASVAVVGLDLFGQGEFTADGKPIAKTRINDSGRGSWAEYAGYTFGYNHPVFSCRVHDILSAVALLKSEGTKTVDLVGLAGAGRWVAAAKAQAGDAIDRAVIGADGFRFSRLTAFDDPDFLPGGAKYLDLPGIVALGAPGRVWLSDGTAAAPAIVTAAWRAAGKPENLTVFSGPVAEEEDAAVKWLLEK
;
A
#
# COMPACT_ATOMS: atom_id res chain seq x y z
N MET A 1 9.42 -9.02 77.79
CA MET A 1 10.45 -9.11 76.74
C MET A 1 9.89 -8.53 75.43
N SER A 2 10.34 -7.35 75.03
CA SER A 2 9.96 -6.72 73.75
C SER A 2 10.89 -7.24 72.66
N VAL A 3 10.38 -8.08 71.76
CA VAL A 3 11.15 -8.58 70.62
C VAL A 3 11.13 -7.53 69.51
N ARG A 4 12.22 -6.77 69.37
CA ARG A 4 12.42 -5.84 68.24
C ARG A 4 12.76 -6.65 66.99
N LEU A 5 11.87 -6.61 65.98
CA LEU A 5 12.18 -7.15 64.65
C LEU A 5 13.41 -6.44 64.01
N PRO A 6 14.30 -7.18 63.30
CA PRO A 6 15.46 -6.60 62.64
C PRO A 6 15.07 -5.56 61.57
N GLN A 7 15.81 -4.44 61.51
CA GLN A 7 15.55 -3.33 60.58
C GLN A 7 15.45 -3.73 59.11
N ARG A 8 16.20 -4.75 58.65
CA ARG A 8 16.16 -5.24 57.26
C ARG A 8 14.83 -5.91 56.92
N LEU A 9 14.23 -6.68 57.83
CA LEU A 9 12.95 -7.35 57.61
C LEU A 9 11.79 -6.33 57.58
N ARG A 10 11.87 -5.27 58.39
CA ARG A 10 10.92 -4.15 58.33
C ARG A 10 11.00 -3.37 57.02
N ARG A 11 12.19 -3.19 56.44
CA ARG A 11 12.34 -2.56 55.11
C ARG A 11 11.80 -3.45 53.99
N PHE A 12 12.01 -4.76 54.07
CA PHE A 12 11.52 -5.71 53.07
C PHE A 12 9.99 -5.86 53.09
N VAL A 13 9.40 -5.96 54.29
CA VAL A 13 7.93 -6.01 54.46
C VAL A 13 7.28 -4.68 54.08
N ARG A 14 7.92 -3.53 54.38
CA ARG A 14 7.44 -2.21 53.90
C ARG A 14 7.54 -2.07 52.38
N ALA A 15 8.59 -2.62 51.75
CA ALA A 15 8.73 -2.62 50.30
C ALA A 15 7.66 -3.52 49.64
N LEU A 16 7.40 -4.71 50.18
CA LEU A 16 6.33 -5.60 49.71
C LEU A 16 4.93 -5.00 49.92
N LEU A 17 4.64 -4.41 51.08
CA LEU A 17 3.37 -3.70 51.30
C LEU A 17 3.23 -2.47 50.39
N ALA A 18 4.29 -1.69 50.21
CA ALA A 18 4.27 -0.54 49.29
C ALA A 18 4.07 -0.98 47.84
N PHE A 19 4.67 -2.10 47.43
CA PHE A 19 4.50 -2.67 46.09
C PHE A 19 3.08 -3.23 45.88
N SER A 20 2.53 -3.95 46.86
CA SER A 20 1.15 -4.44 46.81
C SER A 20 0.13 -3.30 46.84
N ILE A 21 0.34 -2.25 47.64
CA ILE A 21 -0.54 -1.07 47.68
C ILE A 21 -0.45 -0.28 46.37
N ALA A 22 0.75 -0.11 45.80
CA ALA A 22 0.92 0.56 44.51
C ALA A 22 0.26 -0.21 43.36
N CYS A 23 0.38 -1.55 43.34
CA CYS A 23 -0.34 -2.39 42.38
C CYS A 23 -1.86 -2.25 42.57
N SER A 24 -2.39 -2.41 43.80
CA SER A 24 -3.83 -2.31 44.06
C SER A 24 -4.41 -0.92 43.74
N ALA A 25 -3.67 0.15 44.00
CA ALA A 25 -4.10 1.52 43.67
C ALA A 25 -4.11 1.76 42.15
N ALA A 26 -3.10 1.28 41.42
CA ALA A 26 -3.07 1.35 39.96
C ALA A 26 -4.22 0.54 39.31
N PHE A 27 -4.55 -0.63 39.86
CA PHE A 27 -5.70 -1.43 39.41
C PHE A 27 -7.05 -0.75 39.70
N ALA A 28 -7.22 -0.12 40.87
CA ALA A 28 -8.47 0.56 41.23
C ALA A 28 -8.73 1.83 40.39
N VAL A 29 -7.69 2.62 40.10
CA VAL A 29 -7.80 3.81 39.22
C VAL A 29 -8.13 3.40 37.78
N ALA A 30 -7.57 2.28 37.32
CA ALA A 30 -7.86 1.75 35.98
C ALA A 30 -9.32 1.27 35.82
N GLU A 31 -9.96 0.76 36.88
CA GLU A 31 -11.39 0.37 36.84
C GLU A 31 -12.33 1.58 36.74
N ASP A 32 -12.06 2.66 37.48
CA ASP A 32 -12.95 3.83 37.54
C ASP A 32 -12.97 4.64 36.24
N THR A 33 -12.00 4.43 35.35
CA THR A 33 -11.84 5.19 34.10
C THR A 33 -12.20 4.38 32.85
N ARG A 34 -12.70 3.13 32.99
CA ARG A 34 -13.18 2.34 31.84
C ARG A 34 -14.49 2.90 31.29
N VAL A 35 -14.62 2.82 29.96
CA VAL A 35 -15.87 3.10 29.24
C VAL A 35 -16.70 1.82 29.14
N LEU A 36 -16.05 0.70 28.81
CA LEU A 36 -16.70 -0.61 28.68
C LEU A 36 -16.63 -1.39 30.00
N PRO A 37 -17.59 -2.31 30.24
CA PRO A 37 -17.51 -3.26 31.33
C PRO A 37 -16.17 -4.01 31.37
N PRO A 38 -15.62 -4.33 32.57
CA PRO A 38 -14.40 -5.11 32.70
C PRO A 38 -14.42 -6.39 31.87
N GLY A 39 -13.32 -6.65 31.14
CA GLY A 39 -13.18 -7.82 30.26
C GLY A 39 -13.87 -7.72 28.91
N LYS A 40 -14.65 -6.66 28.64
CA LYS A 40 -15.26 -6.41 27.32
C LYS A 40 -14.33 -5.54 26.48
N LEU A 41 -14.11 -5.97 25.23
CA LEU A 41 -13.40 -5.19 24.21
C LEU A 41 -14.39 -4.39 23.35
N PRO A 42 -13.94 -3.31 22.67
CA PRO A 42 -14.75 -2.61 21.68
C PRO A 42 -15.23 -3.55 20.56
N GLN A 43 -16.41 -3.29 20.00
CA GLN A 43 -16.91 -3.97 18.80
C GLN A 43 -16.26 -3.37 17.55
N ASP A 44 -14.97 -3.68 17.39
CA ASP A 44 -14.14 -3.13 16.34
C ASP A 44 -13.69 -4.21 15.35
N LYS A 45 -13.98 -4.02 14.05
CA LYS A 45 -13.60 -4.98 13.00
C LYS A 45 -12.11 -5.29 13.01
N ARG A 46 -11.27 -4.32 13.42
CA ARG A 46 -9.81 -4.43 13.42
C ARG A 46 -9.30 -5.37 14.51
N LEU A 47 -10.12 -5.75 15.49
CA LEU A 47 -9.83 -6.83 16.45
C LEU A 47 -10.11 -8.22 15.88
N GLY A 48 -10.96 -8.32 14.86
CA GLY A 48 -11.30 -9.57 14.18
C GLY A 48 -10.12 -10.20 13.43
N PRO A 49 -10.37 -11.30 12.70
CA PRO A 49 -9.39 -11.92 11.83
C PRO A 49 -8.83 -10.91 10.81
N LEU A 50 -7.53 -10.99 10.54
CA LEU A 50 -6.90 -10.17 9.50
C LEU A 50 -7.38 -10.64 8.12
N LYS A 51 -7.64 -9.68 7.23
CA LYS A 51 -7.96 -9.97 5.84
C LYS A 51 -6.75 -10.56 5.13
N THR A 52 -6.96 -11.56 4.28
CA THR A 52 -5.92 -12.27 3.52
C THR A 52 -6.20 -12.19 2.02
N LEU A 53 -5.22 -12.64 1.22
CA LEU A 53 -5.36 -12.71 -0.24
C LEU A 53 -6.46 -13.66 -0.74
N ASN A 54 -7.00 -14.53 0.13
CA ASN A 54 -8.02 -15.53 -0.19
C ASN A 54 -9.43 -15.17 0.34
N ASP A 55 -9.58 -14.02 0.99
CA ASP A 55 -10.91 -13.53 1.39
C ASP A 55 -11.69 -12.97 0.18
N ASP A 56 -12.95 -12.60 0.38
CA ASP A 56 -13.77 -12.02 -0.68
C ASP A 56 -13.49 -10.51 -0.84
N PHE A 57 -13.40 -10.08 -2.10
CA PHE A 57 -13.13 -8.70 -2.51
C PHE A 57 -14.21 -8.20 -3.49
N PRO A 58 -15.45 -7.98 -3.01
CA PRO A 58 -16.52 -7.46 -3.85
C PRO A 58 -16.21 -6.04 -4.33
N PHE A 59 -16.69 -5.70 -5.52
CA PHE A 59 -16.61 -4.34 -6.06
C PHE A 59 -18.01 -3.73 -6.10
N ALA A 60 -18.19 -2.57 -5.45
CA ALA A 60 -19.41 -1.78 -5.59
C ALA A 60 -19.13 -0.61 -6.54
N PRO A 61 -19.44 -0.71 -7.85
CA PRO A 61 -19.17 0.37 -8.79
C PRO A 61 -19.97 1.63 -8.41
N PRO A 62 -19.37 2.82 -8.47
CA PRO A 62 -20.11 4.07 -8.32
C PRO A 62 -21.27 4.18 -9.31
N SER A 63 -22.31 4.93 -8.94
CA SER A 63 -23.51 5.08 -9.75
C SER A 63 -23.42 6.13 -10.86
N THR A 64 -22.40 7.00 -10.85
CA THR A 64 -22.22 8.07 -11.84
C THR A 64 -20.78 8.13 -12.38
N PRO A 65 -20.58 8.65 -13.61
CA PRO A 65 -19.23 8.86 -14.17
C PRO A 65 -18.32 9.73 -13.30
N GLU A 66 -18.86 10.77 -12.66
CA GLU A 66 -18.10 11.71 -11.83
C GLU A 66 -17.63 11.04 -10.54
N ALA A 67 -18.50 10.23 -9.92
CA ALA A 67 -18.14 9.43 -8.75
C ALA A 67 -17.09 8.37 -9.11
N TRP A 68 -17.22 7.75 -10.29
CA TRP A 68 -16.19 6.84 -10.81
C TRP A 68 -14.88 7.56 -11.09
N ALA A 69 -14.87 8.73 -11.73
CA ALA A 69 -13.64 9.46 -12.01
C ALA A 69 -12.86 9.77 -10.73
N THR A 70 -13.56 10.19 -9.68
CA THR A 70 -12.98 10.45 -8.35
C THR A 70 -12.41 9.17 -7.74
N ARG A 71 -13.18 8.08 -7.72
CA ARG A 71 -12.72 6.78 -7.17
C ARG A 71 -11.55 6.21 -7.98
N ALA A 72 -11.62 6.27 -9.31
CA ALA A 72 -10.59 5.78 -10.20
C ALA A 72 -9.27 6.52 -10.02
N GLN A 73 -9.30 7.85 -9.81
CA GLN A 73 -8.11 8.61 -9.48
C GLN A 73 -7.49 8.16 -8.15
N ARG A 74 -8.32 7.94 -7.12
CA ARG A 74 -7.86 7.44 -5.81
C ARG A 74 -7.23 6.06 -5.93
N VAL A 75 -7.91 5.10 -6.57
CA VAL A 75 -7.40 3.71 -6.70
C VAL A 75 -6.16 3.66 -7.59
N ARG A 76 -6.10 4.42 -8.70
CA ARG A 76 -4.89 4.49 -9.53
C ARG A 76 -3.70 5.04 -8.74
N ARG A 77 -3.93 6.07 -7.92
CA ARG A 77 -2.89 6.60 -7.02
C ARG A 77 -2.48 5.56 -5.97
N GLN A 78 -3.43 4.85 -5.39
CA GLN A 78 -3.16 3.76 -4.44
C GLN A 78 -2.25 2.69 -5.07
N VAL A 79 -2.53 2.25 -6.30
CA VAL A 79 -1.68 1.30 -7.03
C VAL A 79 -0.28 1.86 -7.27
N LEU A 80 -0.15 3.15 -7.64
CA LEU A 80 1.16 3.78 -7.85
C LEU A 80 1.95 3.92 -6.54
N VAL A 81 1.31 4.34 -5.44
CA VAL A 81 1.95 4.48 -4.12
C VAL A 81 2.34 3.11 -3.59
N SER A 82 1.45 2.10 -3.59
CA SER A 82 1.74 0.75 -3.12
C SER A 82 2.94 0.13 -3.83
N ASN A 83 3.06 0.38 -5.13
CA ASN A 83 4.14 -0.13 -5.97
C ASN A 83 5.42 0.72 -5.89
N GLY A 84 5.46 1.74 -5.05
CA GLY A 84 6.63 2.62 -4.93
C GLY A 84 6.85 3.56 -6.12
N LEU A 85 5.88 3.67 -7.04
CA LEU A 85 5.94 4.42 -8.30
C LEU A 85 5.31 5.81 -8.22
N TRP A 86 5.06 6.32 -7.01
CA TRP A 86 4.59 7.68 -6.77
C TRP A 86 5.63 8.51 -6.00
N PRO A 87 6.10 9.66 -6.53
CA PRO A 87 6.09 9.96 -7.97
C PRO A 87 6.84 8.88 -8.76
N MET A 88 6.67 8.87 -10.09
CA MET A 88 7.33 7.89 -10.95
C MET A 88 8.86 8.04 -10.84
N PRO A 89 9.63 6.95 -10.77
CA PRO A 89 11.10 7.03 -10.79
C PRO A 89 11.60 7.79 -12.01
N THR A 90 12.75 8.44 -11.88
CA THR A 90 13.37 9.18 -12.99
C THR A 90 13.70 8.21 -14.12
N LYS A 91 13.08 8.41 -15.30
CA LYS A 91 13.30 7.56 -16.46
C LYS A 91 14.72 7.75 -17.00
N THR A 92 15.47 6.66 -17.11
CA THR A 92 16.77 6.62 -17.78
C THR A 92 16.62 6.16 -19.24
N PRO A 93 17.64 6.29 -20.11
CA PRO A 93 17.64 5.66 -21.42
C PRO A 93 17.40 4.14 -21.29
N ALA A 94 16.65 3.55 -22.22
CA ALA A 94 16.34 2.12 -22.19
C ALA A 94 17.54 1.25 -22.59
N ASN A 95 18.57 1.83 -23.24
CA ASN A 95 19.77 1.12 -23.71
C ASN A 95 19.46 -0.25 -24.33
N ALA A 96 18.36 -0.29 -25.10
CA ALA A 96 17.79 -1.53 -25.58
C ALA A 96 18.63 -2.09 -26.72
N VAL A 97 18.91 -3.39 -26.66
CA VAL A 97 19.62 -4.13 -27.70
C VAL A 97 18.70 -5.19 -28.25
N VAL A 98 18.61 -5.23 -29.57
CA VAL A 98 17.87 -6.25 -30.33
C VAL A 98 18.89 -7.00 -31.19
N HIS A 99 18.98 -8.31 -31.02
CA HIS A 99 20.01 -9.11 -31.68
C HIS A 99 19.53 -10.54 -31.99
N GLY A 100 20.38 -11.32 -32.67
CA GLY A 100 20.14 -12.74 -32.91
C GLY A 100 18.86 -13.02 -33.71
N LYS A 101 18.70 -12.34 -34.86
CA LYS A 101 17.51 -12.48 -35.71
C LYS A 101 17.39 -13.88 -36.30
N ILE A 102 16.24 -14.50 -36.06
CA ILE A 102 15.88 -15.84 -36.54
C ILE A 102 14.67 -15.72 -37.46
N ASP A 103 14.76 -16.25 -38.68
CA ASP A 103 13.65 -16.33 -39.62
C ASP A 103 12.84 -17.62 -39.39
N ARG A 104 11.52 -17.49 -39.30
CA ARG A 104 10.55 -18.61 -39.15
C ARG A 104 9.52 -18.61 -40.28
N GLY A 105 9.90 -18.09 -41.45
CA GLY A 105 9.06 -18.05 -42.65
C GLY A 105 8.11 -16.85 -42.64
N GLU A 106 7.06 -16.92 -41.83
CA GLU A 106 5.98 -15.91 -41.76
C GLU A 106 6.27 -14.76 -40.77
N TYR A 107 7.24 -14.98 -39.88
CA TYR A 107 7.65 -14.02 -38.87
C TYR A 107 9.15 -14.17 -38.57
N THR A 108 9.72 -13.19 -37.89
CA THR A 108 11.07 -13.28 -37.32
C THR A 108 11.02 -13.19 -35.81
N VAL A 109 12.00 -13.77 -35.14
CA VAL A 109 12.19 -13.65 -33.68
C VAL A 109 13.58 -13.09 -33.41
N GLU A 110 13.65 -12.12 -32.52
CA GLU A 110 14.90 -11.50 -32.07
C GLU A 110 14.97 -11.50 -30.54
N LYS A 111 16.19 -11.58 -30.02
CA LYS A 111 16.51 -11.49 -28.60
C LYS A 111 16.56 -10.03 -28.19
N VAL A 112 16.04 -9.71 -27.01
CA VAL A 112 15.99 -8.33 -26.52
C VAL A 112 16.41 -8.28 -25.06
N TYR A 113 17.28 -7.33 -24.73
CA TYR A 113 17.38 -6.80 -23.38
C TYR A 113 17.30 -5.27 -23.40
N LEU A 114 16.74 -4.69 -22.34
CA LEU A 114 16.67 -3.25 -22.12
C LEU A 114 16.83 -2.94 -20.64
N GLU A 115 17.39 -1.78 -20.31
CA GLU A 115 17.51 -1.30 -18.94
C GLU A 115 16.20 -0.66 -18.46
N SER A 116 15.65 -1.18 -17.37
CA SER A 116 14.57 -0.50 -16.64
C SER A 116 15.12 0.50 -15.63
N PHE A 117 16.13 0.08 -14.86
CA PHE A 117 17.01 0.91 -14.05
C PHE A 117 18.45 0.72 -14.53
N PRO A 118 19.39 1.65 -14.26
CA PRO A 118 20.79 1.47 -14.62
C PRO A 118 21.35 0.13 -14.11
N GLY A 119 21.83 -0.72 -15.02
CA GLY A 119 22.33 -2.05 -14.71
C GLY A 119 21.27 -3.11 -14.36
N HIS A 120 19.97 -2.78 -14.38
CA HIS A 120 18.87 -3.75 -14.25
C HIS A 120 18.16 -3.98 -15.57
N PHE A 121 18.14 -5.24 -16.02
CA PHE A 121 17.68 -5.58 -17.35
C PHE A 121 16.32 -6.30 -17.35
N VAL A 122 15.47 -5.89 -18.29
CA VAL A 122 14.31 -6.64 -18.75
C VAL A 122 14.71 -7.39 -20.01
N THR A 123 14.50 -8.71 -20.02
CA THR A 123 14.86 -9.60 -21.12
C THR A 123 13.62 -10.15 -21.81
N GLY A 124 13.72 -10.54 -23.08
CA GLY A 124 12.60 -11.14 -23.79
C GLY A 124 12.90 -11.49 -25.25
N ASN A 125 11.86 -11.94 -25.95
CA ASN A 125 11.89 -12.14 -27.40
C ASN A 125 10.87 -11.25 -28.10
N LEU A 126 11.30 -10.64 -29.20
CA LEU A 126 10.51 -9.79 -30.07
C LEU A 126 10.14 -10.54 -31.36
N TYR A 127 8.85 -10.74 -31.58
CA TYR A 127 8.31 -11.40 -32.76
C TYR A 127 7.79 -10.34 -33.72
N ARG A 128 8.22 -10.40 -34.98
CA ARG A 128 7.82 -9.44 -36.03
C ARG A 128 7.17 -10.18 -37.20
N PRO A 129 5.98 -9.75 -37.66
CA PRO A 129 5.37 -10.32 -38.86
C PRO A 129 6.21 -9.99 -40.10
N LYS A 130 6.30 -10.92 -41.04
CA LYS A 130 6.88 -10.66 -42.37
C LYS A 130 5.79 -10.26 -43.37
N GLY A 131 6.21 -9.58 -44.44
CA GLY A 131 5.30 -9.16 -45.52
C GLY A 131 4.30 -8.06 -45.13
N ARG A 132 4.57 -7.34 -44.03
CA ARG A 132 3.78 -6.18 -43.60
C ARG A 132 4.70 -4.99 -43.37
N GLU A 133 4.24 -3.82 -43.80
CA GLU A 133 4.98 -2.56 -43.69
C GLU A 133 4.17 -1.50 -42.94
N GLY A 134 4.84 -0.44 -42.50
CA GLY A 134 4.23 0.67 -41.78
C GLY A 134 4.02 0.42 -40.28
N LYS A 135 3.08 1.16 -39.69
CA LYS A 135 2.75 1.12 -38.26
C LYS A 135 1.79 -0.04 -37.97
N LEU A 136 2.30 -1.08 -37.33
CA LEU A 136 1.61 -2.34 -37.03
C LEU A 136 1.05 -2.34 -35.60
N PRO A 137 -0.07 -3.04 -35.35
CA PRO A 137 -0.52 -3.33 -33.99
C PRO A 137 0.56 -4.04 -33.18
N GLY A 138 0.64 -3.72 -31.89
CA GLY A 138 1.60 -4.30 -30.97
C GLY A 138 0.92 -5.12 -29.87
N VAL A 139 1.59 -6.14 -29.34
CA VAL A 139 1.11 -6.89 -28.18
C VAL A 139 2.25 -7.13 -27.19
N LEU A 140 2.07 -6.66 -25.96
CA LEU A 140 2.92 -7.02 -24.82
C LEU A 140 2.40 -8.30 -24.17
N CYS A 141 3.30 -9.22 -23.90
CA CYS A 141 2.98 -10.55 -23.39
C CYS A 141 3.72 -10.88 -22.09
N PRO A 142 3.39 -10.26 -20.94
CA PRO A 142 3.88 -10.77 -19.66
C PRO A 142 3.43 -12.23 -19.47
N HIS A 143 4.30 -13.05 -18.90
CA HIS A 143 3.96 -14.43 -18.53
C HIS A 143 3.64 -14.53 -17.03
N GLY A 144 2.98 -15.62 -16.62
CA GLY A 144 2.78 -15.98 -15.22
C GLY A 144 3.83 -16.97 -14.73
N HIS A 145 3.56 -17.63 -13.62
CA HIS A 145 4.51 -18.51 -12.90
C HIS A 145 4.69 -19.90 -13.54
N TRP A 146 4.72 -20.00 -14.88
CA TRP A 146 5.09 -21.24 -15.55
C TRP A 146 6.56 -21.59 -15.26
N PRO A 147 6.90 -22.87 -15.06
CA PRO A 147 8.29 -23.31 -14.91
C PRO A 147 9.19 -22.75 -16.02
N ASN A 148 10.33 -22.16 -15.63
CA ASN A 148 11.29 -21.52 -16.55
C ASN A 148 10.73 -20.36 -17.41
N GLY A 149 9.52 -19.84 -17.10
CA GLY A 149 8.96 -18.64 -17.73
C GLY A 149 8.87 -18.77 -19.25
N ARG A 150 9.50 -17.84 -19.98
CA ARG A 150 9.54 -17.84 -21.45
C ARG A 150 10.09 -19.14 -22.07
N PHE A 151 10.92 -19.88 -21.34
CA PHE A 151 11.44 -21.19 -21.76
C PHE A 151 10.53 -22.37 -21.41
N TYR A 152 9.28 -22.12 -21.02
CA TYR A 152 8.36 -23.17 -20.60
C TYR A 152 8.17 -24.26 -21.65
N ASP A 153 8.29 -25.49 -21.19
CA ASP A 153 8.00 -26.72 -21.90
C ASP A 153 7.04 -27.54 -21.03
N ALA A 154 5.86 -27.84 -21.53
CA ALA A 154 4.86 -28.64 -20.82
C ALA A 154 5.28 -30.11 -20.63
N GLY A 155 6.18 -30.61 -21.48
CA GLY A 155 6.51 -32.03 -21.59
C GLY A 155 5.46 -32.80 -22.41
N HIS A 156 5.86 -33.96 -22.94
CA HIS A 156 5.00 -34.78 -23.79
C HIS A 156 3.77 -35.31 -23.05
N ASP A 157 3.91 -35.78 -21.80
CA ASP A 157 2.80 -36.38 -21.06
C ASP A 157 1.67 -35.37 -20.81
N LYS A 158 2.03 -34.14 -20.43
CA LYS A 158 1.06 -33.07 -20.24
C LYS A 158 0.41 -32.67 -21.56
N LEU A 159 1.18 -32.54 -22.64
CA LEU A 159 0.63 -32.27 -23.97
C LEU A 159 -0.41 -33.34 -24.37
N GLN A 160 -0.07 -34.62 -24.24
CA GLN A 160 -0.98 -35.71 -24.61
C GLN A 160 -2.29 -35.64 -23.81
N LEU A 161 -2.20 -35.37 -22.52
CA LEU A 161 -3.39 -35.17 -21.68
C LEU A 161 -4.23 -33.98 -22.17
N GLU A 162 -3.60 -32.84 -22.45
CA GLU A 162 -4.28 -31.63 -22.91
C GLU A 162 -4.89 -31.79 -24.31
N LEU A 163 -4.29 -32.59 -25.21
CA LEU A 163 -4.87 -32.96 -26.50
C LEU A 163 -6.12 -33.84 -26.33
N ILE A 164 -6.05 -34.88 -25.48
CA ILE A 164 -7.19 -35.77 -25.20
C ILE A 164 -8.36 -34.99 -24.58
N GLN A 165 -8.07 -34.03 -23.70
CA GLN A 165 -9.07 -33.17 -23.07
C GLN A 165 -9.60 -32.06 -23.99
N GLY A 166 -8.99 -31.86 -25.17
CA GLY A 166 -9.31 -30.75 -26.07
C GLY A 166 -8.90 -29.37 -25.55
N ALA A 167 -8.03 -29.32 -24.53
CA ALA A 167 -7.44 -28.08 -24.01
C ALA A 167 -6.44 -27.50 -25.00
N GLU A 168 -5.64 -28.37 -25.62
CA GLU A 168 -4.73 -28.06 -26.71
C GLU A 168 -5.15 -28.80 -27.97
N ARG A 169 -4.69 -28.33 -29.14
CA ARG A 169 -5.09 -28.89 -30.44
C ARG A 169 -3.92 -29.42 -31.28
N PHE A 170 -2.71 -28.97 -31.00
CA PHE A 170 -1.60 -29.01 -31.94
C PHE A 170 -0.32 -29.51 -31.24
N ASP A 171 0.48 -30.31 -31.95
CA ASP A 171 1.79 -30.81 -31.52
C ASP A 171 2.82 -30.35 -32.58
N PRO A 172 3.78 -29.46 -32.22
CA PRO A 172 4.22 -29.15 -30.86
C PRO A 172 3.60 -27.91 -30.21
N ALA A 173 2.66 -27.19 -30.84
CA ALA A 173 2.26 -25.89 -30.30
C ALA A 173 1.66 -25.94 -28.88
N GLY A 174 0.88 -26.98 -28.56
CA GLY A 174 0.33 -27.19 -27.22
C GLY A 174 1.39 -27.47 -26.14
N ARG A 175 2.58 -27.96 -26.52
CA ARG A 175 3.70 -28.18 -25.60
C ARG A 175 4.38 -26.88 -25.20
N TYR A 176 4.33 -25.87 -26.07
CA TYR A 176 4.95 -24.56 -25.89
C TYR A 176 3.91 -23.43 -25.97
N PRO A 177 2.88 -23.42 -25.09
CA PRO A 177 1.71 -22.55 -25.23
C PRO A 177 2.08 -21.05 -25.16
N LEU A 178 3.15 -20.71 -24.45
CA LEU A 178 3.65 -19.34 -24.35
C LEU A 178 4.25 -18.85 -25.68
N GLN A 179 4.97 -19.72 -26.39
CA GLN A 179 5.48 -19.45 -27.74
C GLN A 179 4.32 -19.45 -28.75
N ALA A 180 3.41 -20.44 -28.69
CA ALA A 180 2.25 -20.56 -29.57
C ALA A 180 1.43 -19.25 -29.60
N ARG A 181 1.18 -18.66 -28.43
CA ARG A 181 0.54 -17.35 -28.28
C ARG A 181 1.24 -16.25 -29.08
N CYS A 182 2.55 -16.13 -28.91
CA CYS A 182 3.33 -15.06 -29.53
C CYS A 182 3.42 -15.26 -31.06
N VAL A 183 3.61 -16.50 -31.49
CA VAL A 183 3.67 -16.88 -32.91
C VAL A 183 2.35 -16.59 -33.61
N GLN A 184 1.23 -17.00 -33.01
CA GLN A 184 -0.07 -16.76 -33.62
C GLN A 184 -0.41 -15.26 -33.70
N LEU A 185 -0.10 -14.48 -32.65
CA LEU A 185 -0.25 -13.02 -32.70
C LEU A 185 0.63 -12.38 -33.78
N ALA A 186 1.86 -12.88 -33.98
CA ALA A 186 2.71 -12.45 -35.09
C ALA A 186 2.08 -12.79 -36.45
N ARG A 187 1.55 -14.01 -36.63
CA ARG A 187 0.82 -14.41 -37.85
C ARG A 187 -0.44 -13.56 -38.10
N MET A 188 -1.09 -13.10 -37.03
CA MET A 188 -2.21 -12.16 -37.08
C MET A 188 -1.79 -10.73 -37.51
N GLY A 189 -0.48 -10.48 -37.68
CA GLY A 189 0.06 -9.21 -38.15
C GLY A 189 0.49 -8.24 -37.04
N CYS A 190 0.59 -8.72 -35.80
CA CYS A 190 1.04 -7.91 -34.68
C CYS A 190 2.54 -8.05 -34.45
N VAL A 191 3.21 -6.97 -34.05
CA VAL A 191 4.52 -7.07 -33.39
C VAL A 191 4.28 -7.54 -31.96
N VAL A 192 5.06 -8.50 -31.44
CA VAL A 192 4.82 -9.07 -30.11
C VAL A 192 6.10 -9.03 -29.29
N PHE A 193 6.04 -8.48 -28.07
CA PHE A 193 7.14 -8.55 -27.12
C PHE A 193 6.76 -9.42 -25.92
N HIS A 194 7.38 -10.59 -25.82
CA HIS A 194 7.26 -11.52 -24.70
C HIS A 194 8.47 -11.33 -23.80
N TYR A 195 8.25 -10.72 -22.64
CA TYR A 195 9.31 -10.34 -21.72
C TYR A 195 9.21 -11.08 -20.39
N ASP A 196 10.37 -11.22 -19.75
CA ASP A 196 10.56 -12.07 -18.60
C ASP A 196 10.09 -11.40 -17.31
N MET A 197 9.48 -12.20 -16.43
CA MET A 197 9.29 -11.84 -15.04
C MET A 197 10.64 -11.86 -14.29
N ILE A 198 10.73 -11.08 -13.21
CA ILE A 198 11.90 -11.07 -12.33
C ILE A 198 12.14 -12.48 -11.78
N GLY A 199 13.36 -12.98 -11.91
CA GLY A 199 13.78 -14.31 -11.46
C GLY A 199 13.39 -15.46 -12.38
N TYR A 200 12.97 -15.18 -13.62
CA TYR A 200 12.66 -16.19 -14.63
C TYR A 200 13.49 -16.02 -15.89
N ALA A 201 13.68 -17.14 -16.61
CA ALA A 201 14.41 -17.22 -17.86
C ALA A 201 15.77 -16.50 -17.80
N ASP A 202 15.96 -15.41 -18.55
CA ASP A 202 17.21 -14.64 -18.55
C ASP A 202 17.22 -13.50 -17.51
N SER A 203 16.07 -13.14 -16.94
CA SER A 203 15.91 -12.04 -15.97
C SER A 203 16.21 -12.50 -14.54
N VAL A 204 17.36 -13.14 -14.33
CA VAL A 204 17.76 -13.78 -13.06
C VAL A 204 18.78 -12.98 -12.24
N GLN A 205 18.87 -11.66 -12.46
CA GLN A 205 19.71 -10.80 -11.61
C GLN A 205 19.25 -10.79 -10.14
N LEU A 206 17.94 -10.95 -9.95
CA LEU A 206 17.27 -11.08 -8.66
C LEU A 206 16.54 -12.43 -8.60
N GLU A 207 16.55 -13.04 -7.44
CA GLU A 207 15.71 -14.21 -7.16
C GLU A 207 14.23 -13.80 -7.09
N HIS A 208 13.34 -14.67 -7.58
CA HIS A 208 11.91 -14.36 -7.65
C HIS A 208 11.21 -14.30 -6.28
N ARG A 209 11.56 -15.21 -5.36
CA ARG A 209 10.88 -15.43 -4.06
C ARG A 209 11.87 -15.55 -2.92
N ALA A 210 12.71 -14.55 -2.85
CA ALA A 210 13.93 -14.61 -2.10
C ALA A 210 13.73 -14.48 -0.57
N GLY A 211 12.54 -14.02 -0.14
CA GLY A 211 12.12 -13.94 1.26
C GLY A 211 12.88 -12.89 2.07
N LEU A 212 12.52 -12.75 3.35
CA LEU A 212 13.28 -11.94 4.29
C LEU A 212 14.65 -12.60 4.55
N ARG A 213 15.72 -11.81 4.47
CA ARG A 213 17.08 -12.25 4.78
C ARG A 213 17.69 -11.34 5.83
N GLU A 214 18.03 -11.91 6.98
CA GLU A 214 18.61 -11.16 8.11
C GLU A 214 19.85 -10.32 7.73
N PRO A 215 20.84 -10.84 6.96
CA PRO A 215 21.98 -10.02 6.53
C PRO A 215 21.62 -8.84 5.61
N MET A 216 20.38 -8.79 5.13
CA MET A 216 19.84 -7.75 4.25
C MET A 216 18.68 -7.01 4.92
N ASN A 217 18.67 -6.93 6.25
CA ASN A 217 17.71 -6.15 7.04
C ASN A 217 18.44 -5.26 8.06
N THR A 218 19.20 -4.26 7.57
CA THR A 218 19.84 -3.25 8.42
C THR A 218 19.50 -1.85 7.91
N ALA A 219 19.62 -0.83 8.77
CA ALA A 219 19.29 0.55 8.42
C ALA A 219 20.17 1.11 7.28
N GLU A 220 21.39 0.58 7.12
CA GLU A 220 22.36 1.02 6.11
C GLU A 220 22.42 0.08 4.90
N ASN A 221 22.09 -1.20 5.07
CA ASN A 221 22.19 -2.22 4.02
C ASN A 221 20.97 -3.14 4.06
N TRP A 222 20.11 -3.01 3.05
CA TRP A 222 18.90 -3.81 2.96
C TRP A 222 18.66 -4.41 1.57
N GLY A 223 17.81 -5.43 1.53
CA GLY A 223 17.28 -6.07 0.33
C GLY A 223 15.76 -5.96 0.27
N TYR A 224 15.17 -6.39 -0.84
CA TYR A 224 13.74 -6.59 -0.96
C TYR A 224 13.23 -7.51 0.15
N PHE A 225 11.93 -7.45 0.43
CA PHE A 225 11.28 -8.20 1.51
C PHE A 225 11.69 -7.81 2.93
N SER A 226 12.58 -6.83 3.11
CA SER A 226 12.93 -6.31 4.45
C SER A 226 12.00 -5.17 4.89
N PRO A 227 11.84 -4.96 6.21
CA PRO A 227 11.24 -3.75 6.77
C PRO A 227 11.80 -2.46 6.17
N GLN A 228 13.12 -2.37 6.00
CA GLN A 228 13.78 -1.19 5.42
C GLN A 228 13.40 -0.92 3.96
N ALA A 229 13.20 -1.97 3.15
CA ALA A 229 12.69 -1.83 1.79
C ALA A 229 11.22 -1.34 1.79
N GLU A 230 10.37 -1.93 2.62
CA GLU A 230 8.94 -1.57 2.69
C GLU A 230 8.69 -0.17 3.26
N LEU A 231 9.51 0.30 4.21
CA LEU A 231 9.52 1.70 4.68
C LEU A 231 9.84 2.71 3.56
N ARG A 232 10.41 2.24 2.45
CA ARG A 232 10.70 3.02 1.23
C ARG A 232 9.82 2.62 0.04
N LEU A 233 8.81 1.76 0.26
CA LEU A 233 7.94 1.19 -0.77
C LEU A 233 8.71 0.48 -1.90
N GLN A 234 9.81 -0.19 -1.55
CA GLN A 234 10.60 -1.00 -2.46
C GLN A 234 10.13 -2.45 -2.40
N ASN A 235 9.35 -2.87 -3.39
CA ASN A 235 8.82 -4.23 -3.48
C ASN A 235 8.90 -4.81 -4.90
N ILE A 236 8.84 -6.14 -5.01
CA ILE A 236 8.96 -6.86 -6.28
C ILE A 236 7.79 -6.57 -7.23
N MET A 237 6.58 -6.40 -6.70
CA MET A 237 5.42 -5.99 -7.50
C MET A 237 5.65 -4.63 -8.18
N GLY A 238 6.22 -3.68 -7.44
CA GLY A 238 6.61 -2.38 -7.93
C GLY A 238 7.69 -2.42 -8.99
N LEU A 239 8.76 -3.17 -8.75
CA LEU A 239 9.83 -3.39 -9.74
C LEU A 239 9.26 -4.02 -11.02
N GLN A 240 8.36 -4.99 -10.90
CA GLN A 240 7.79 -5.67 -12.07
C GLN A 240 6.81 -4.78 -12.86
N THR A 241 6.02 -3.97 -12.16
CA THR A 241 5.14 -2.98 -12.78
C THR A 241 5.97 -1.92 -13.52
N TYR A 242 7.08 -1.49 -12.93
CA TYR A 242 8.00 -0.56 -13.58
C TYR A 242 8.68 -1.19 -14.79
N ASN A 243 9.19 -2.43 -14.68
CA ASN A 243 9.74 -3.17 -15.81
C ASN A 243 8.72 -3.27 -16.97
N SER A 244 7.45 -3.53 -16.67
CA SER A 244 6.37 -3.54 -17.66
C SER A 244 6.12 -2.16 -18.28
N THR A 245 6.21 -1.08 -17.49
CA THR A 245 6.12 0.31 -17.98
C THR A 245 7.29 0.65 -18.90
N ARG A 246 8.50 0.21 -18.56
CA ARG A 246 9.72 0.41 -19.36
C ARG A 246 9.72 -0.42 -20.65
N ALA A 247 9.20 -1.64 -20.59
CA ALA A 247 8.91 -2.45 -21.77
C ALA A 247 7.92 -1.73 -22.70
N LEU A 248 6.82 -1.17 -22.17
CA LEU A 248 5.86 -0.40 -22.95
C LEU A 248 6.44 0.89 -23.54
N ASP A 249 7.26 1.62 -22.78
CA ASP A 249 7.97 2.83 -23.25
C ASP A 249 8.82 2.52 -24.49
N TRP A 250 9.69 1.51 -24.39
CA TRP A 250 10.56 1.11 -25.49
C TRP A 250 9.77 0.51 -26.64
N PHE A 251 8.84 -0.41 -26.36
CA PHE A 251 8.07 -1.10 -27.39
C PHE A 251 7.23 -0.14 -28.23
N GLY A 252 6.57 0.84 -27.60
CA GLY A 252 5.83 1.89 -28.29
C GLY A 252 6.69 2.88 -29.07
N SER A 253 8.01 2.90 -28.82
CA SER A 253 8.97 3.73 -29.55
C SER A 253 9.52 3.09 -30.83
N LEU A 254 9.29 1.78 -31.03
CA LEU A 254 9.75 1.07 -32.22
C LEU A 254 9.11 1.68 -33.49
N PRO A 255 9.88 1.88 -34.57
CA PRO A 255 9.40 2.57 -35.77
C PRO A 255 8.24 1.83 -36.45
N GLU A 256 8.17 0.51 -36.33
CA GLU A 256 7.11 -0.34 -36.88
C GLU A 256 5.91 -0.54 -35.94
N VAL A 257 5.97 -0.16 -34.66
CA VAL A 257 4.84 -0.33 -33.73
C VAL A 257 3.94 0.92 -33.76
N ASP A 258 2.64 0.71 -33.87
CA ASP A 258 1.60 1.72 -33.70
C ASP A 258 1.29 1.93 -32.21
N PRO A 259 1.71 3.06 -31.59
CA PRO A 259 1.49 3.30 -30.17
C PRO A 259 0.02 3.44 -29.79
N LYS A 260 -0.91 3.61 -30.75
CA LYS A 260 -2.36 3.68 -30.51
C LYS A 260 -3.05 2.32 -30.59
N ARG A 261 -2.33 1.27 -31.01
CA ARG A 261 -2.86 -0.10 -31.18
C ARG A 261 -2.00 -1.12 -30.45
N ILE A 262 -1.76 -0.89 -29.17
CA ILE A 262 -1.03 -1.81 -28.30
C ILE A 262 -2.00 -2.59 -27.41
N ALA A 263 -1.93 -3.92 -27.45
CA ALA A 263 -2.59 -4.81 -26.51
C ALA A 263 -1.63 -5.25 -25.39
N VAL A 264 -2.18 -5.64 -24.24
CA VAL A 264 -1.43 -6.36 -23.20
C VAL A 264 -2.20 -7.63 -22.84
N THR A 265 -1.52 -8.78 -22.82
CA THR A 265 -2.13 -10.06 -22.44
C THR A 265 -1.18 -10.99 -21.71
N GLY A 266 -1.70 -11.64 -20.68
CA GLY A 266 -0.98 -12.58 -19.83
C GLY A 266 -1.96 -13.39 -19.00
N ALA A 267 -1.51 -14.54 -18.50
CA ALA A 267 -2.33 -15.40 -17.65
C ALA A 267 -1.72 -15.53 -16.25
N SER A 268 -2.55 -15.78 -15.23
CA SER A 268 -2.12 -15.93 -13.85
C SER A 268 -1.37 -14.67 -13.37
N GLY A 269 -0.14 -14.80 -12.84
CA GLY A 269 0.75 -13.66 -12.56
C GLY A 269 0.96 -12.71 -13.74
N GLY A 270 0.97 -13.21 -14.99
CA GLY A 270 1.00 -12.36 -16.18
C GLY A 270 -0.32 -11.63 -16.42
N GLY A 271 -1.44 -12.21 -15.98
CA GLY A 271 -2.73 -11.54 -15.90
C GLY A 271 -2.70 -10.40 -14.88
N THR A 272 -2.08 -10.61 -13.72
CA THR A 272 -1.82 -9.56 -12.72
C THR A 272 -1.06 -8.39 -13.33
N GLN A 273 0.06 -8.66 -14.01
CA GLN A 273 0.84 -7.61 -14.68
C GLN A 273 0.04 -6.91 -15.79
N THR A 274 -0.80 -7.65 -16.52
CA THR A 274 -1.64 -7.11 -17.59
C THR A 274 -2.63 -6.06 -17.07
N PHE A 275 -3.43 -6.39 -16.05
CA PHE A 275 -4.43 -5.45 -15.56
C PHE A 275 -3.82 -4.33 -14.72
N ILE A 276 -2.69 -4.56 -14.04
CA ILE A 276 -2.00 -3.51 -13.28
C ILE A 276 -1.36 -2.49 -14.21
N LEU A 277 -0.57 -2.93 -15.21
CA LEU A 277 0.00 -2.01 -16.21
C LEU A 277 -1.10 -1.19 -16.89
N SER A 278 -2.18 -1.87 -17.30
CA SER A 278 -3.30 -1.21 -17.97
C SER A 278 -4.08 -0.29 -17.02
N ALA A 279 -4.08 -0.50 -15.71
CA ALA A 279 -4.72 0.39 -14.75
C ALA A 279 -3.96 1.71 -14.56
N VAL A 280 -2.62 1.65 -14.54
CA VAL A 280 -1.75 2.81 -14.28
C VAL A 280 -1.29 3.54 -15.54
N ASP A 281 -1.37 2.89 -16.71
CA ASP A 281 -0.98 3.46 -18.00
C ASP A 281 -2.15 3.41 -18.99
N SER A 282 -2.42 4.55 -19.64
CA SER A 282 -3.53 4.69 -20.58
C SER A 282 -3.18 4.29 -22.02
N ARG A 283 -1.90 4.03 -22.34
CA ARG A 283 -1.46 3.70 -23.70
C ARG A 283 -1.94 2.33 -24.22
N PRO A 284 -2.04 1.25 -23.40
CA PRO A 284 -2.66 0.02 -23.84
C PRO A 284 -4.09 0.28 -24.34
N ALA A 285 -4.36 -0.03 -25.61
CA ALA A 285 -5.65 0.16 -26.25
C ALA A 285 -6.64 -0.97 -25.91
N VAL A 286 -6.14 -2.16 -25.58
CA VAL A 286 -6.94 -3.32 -25.17
C VAL A 286 -6.16 -4.16 -24.15
N ALA A 287 -6.86 -4.68 -23.14
CA ALA A 287 -6.29 -5.56 -22.14
C ALA A 287 -6.98 -6.93 -22.16
N PHE A 288 -6.19 -7.98 -21.97
CA PHE A 288 -6.69 -9.35 -21.80
C PHE A 288 -5.98 -10.10 -20.66
N PRO A 289 -6.33 -9.85 -19.39
CA PRO A 289 -5.84 -10.65 -18.27
C PRO A 289 -6.61 -11.99 -18.21
N ALA A 290 -5.94 -13.08 -18.56
CA ALA A 290 -6.50 -14.43 -18.51
C ALA A 290 -6.37 -15.05 -17.10
N VAL A 291 -7.42 -15.75 -16.65
CA VAL A 291 -7.45 -16.60 -15.44
C VAL A 291 -6.82 -15.94 -14.19
N MET A 292 -7.11 -14.65 -13.95
CA MET A 292 -6.57 -13.95 -12.78
C MET A 292 -7.55 -13.01 -12.07
N VAL A 293 -8.28 -12.17 -12.80
CA VAL A 293 -9.20 -11.18 -12.21
C VAL A 293 -10.35 -11.91 -11.50
N SER A 294 -10.47 -11.75 -10.18
CA SER A 294 -11.47 -12.43 -9.36
C SER A 294 -11.76 -11.68 -8.05
N THR A 295 -12.86 -12.02 -7.38
CA THR A 295 -13.12 -11.58 -6.01
C THR A 295 -12.50 -12.51 -4.96
N ALA A 296 -12.24 -13.77 -5.29
CA ALA A 296 -11.90 -14.82 -4.32
C ALA A 296 -10.39 -15.01 -4.05
N MET A 297 -9.51 -14.68 -5.00
CA MET A 297 -8.05 -14.76 -4.80
C MET A 297 -7.35 -13.60 -5.49
N GLN A 298 -6.47 -12.92 -4.75
CA GLN A 298 -5.94 -11.62 -5.16
C GLN A 298 -4.54 -11.64 -5.79
N GLY A 299 -3.80 -12.74 -5.66
CA GLY A 299 -2.43 -12.92 -6.16
C GLY A 299 -1.64 -13.79 -5.21
N GLY A 300 -1.16 -14.94 -5.69
CA GLY A 300 -0.51 -15.94 -4.84
C GLY A 300 0.98 -15.69 -4.61
N CYS A 301 1.60 -14.80 -5.39
CA CYS A 301 3.02 -14.50 -5.30
C CYS A 301 3.30 -13.11 -4.75
N THR A 302 4.50 -12.92 -4.21
CA THR A 302 4.99 -11.62 -3.74
C THR A 302 5.12 -10.60 -4.87
N CYS A 303 5.29 -11.04 -6.12
CA CYS A 303 5.29 -10.17 -7.30
C CYS A 303 3.88 -9.72 -7.74
N GLU A 304 2.84 -10.07 -6.97
CA GLU A 304 1.43 -9.71 -7.22
C GLU A 304 0.83 -8.92 -6.06
N ASN A 305 1.64 -8.64 -5.04
CA ASN A 305 1.25 -8.07 -3.76
C ASN A 305 2.20 -6.95 -3.36
N ALA A 306 1.65 -5.91 -2.74
CA ALA A 306 2.39 -4.81 -2.13
C ALA A 306 1.55 -4.24 -0.98
N CYS A 307 2.20 -3.61 0.00
CA CYS A 307 1.48 -2.88 1.06
C CYS A 307 0.52 -1.86 0.45
N TYR A 308 -0.66 -1.70 1.04
CA TYR A 308 -1.78 -0.85 0.62
C TYR A 308 -2.53 -1.24 -0.66
N LEU A 309 -2.02 -2.15 -1.50
CA LEU A 309 -2.55 -2.37 -2.86
C LEU A 309 -4.05 -2.69 -2.91
N ARG A 310 -4.57 -3.42 -1.92
CA ARG A 310 -5.97 -3.92 -1.89
C ARG A 310 -6.67 -3.63 -0.56
N VAL A 311 -6.19 -2.63 0.18
CA VAL A 311 -6.94 -2.10 1.32
C VAL A 311 -8.16 -1.35 0.77
N ASP A 312 -9.36 -1.75 1.21
CA ASP A 312 -10.65 -1.26 0.71
C ASP A 312 -10.82 -1.30 -0.82
N SER A 313 -10.16 -2.25 -1.50
CA SER A 313 -10.22 -2.46 -2.94
C SER A 313 -9.92 -3.92 -3.30
N GLY A 314 -9.90 -4.29 -4.57
CA GLY A 314 -9.58 -5.65 -5.04
C GLY A 314 -9.38 -5.72 -6.56
N ASN A 315 -9.02 -6.90 -7.06
CA ASN A 315 -8.66 -7.11 -8.47
C ASN A 315 -9.77 -6.69 -9.45
N ILE A 316 -11.05 -6.86 -9.09
CA ILE A 316 -12.17 -6.40 -9.93
C ILE A 316 -12.16 -4.88 -10.09
N GLU A 317 -12.03 -4.12 -9.01
CA GLU A 317 -12.01 -2.66 -9.06
C GLU A 317 -10.77 -2.12 -9.78
N ILE A 318 -9.60 -2.73 -9.53
CA ILE A 318 -8.36 -2.36 -10.21
C ILE A 318 -8.48 -2.63 -11.72
N ALA A 319 -9.03 -3.77 -12.14
CA ALA A 319 -9.32 -4.04 -13.55
C ALA A 319 -10.35 -3.04 -14.12
N GLY A 320 -11.29 -2.57 -13.30
CA GLY A 320 -12.23 -1.50 -13.63
C GLY A 320 -11.56 -0.20 -14.09
N LEU A 321 -10.35 0.11 -13.63
CA LEU A 321 -9.57 1.30 -14.04
C LEU A 321 -9.20 1.33 -15.53
N ILE A 322 -9.39 0.20 -16.24
CA ILE A 322 -9.20 0.11 -17.68
C ILE A 322 -10.35 0.80 -18.43
N ALA A 323 -11.54 0.87 -17.83
CA ALA A 323 -12.72 1.47 -18.43
C ALA A 323 -12.47 2.93 -18.86
N PRO A 324 -12.98 3.36 -20.03
CA PRO A 324 -13.86 2.63 -20.94
C PRO A 324 -13.12 1.79 -22.02
N ARG A 325 -11.82 1.50 -21.88
CA ARG A 325 -11.08 0.72 -22.90
C ARG A 325 -11.49 -0.75 -22.87
N PRO A 326 -11.41 -1.47 -24.00
CA PRO A 326 -11.69 -2.90 -24.08
C PRO A 326 -10.95 -3.76 -23.04
N LEU A 327 -11.71 -4.48 -22.20
CA LEU A 327 -11.24 -5.46 -21.23
C LEU A 327 -11.87 -6.84 -21.49
N GLY A 328 -11.06 -7.78 -21.98
CA GLY A 328 -11.47 -9.17 -22.17
C GLY A 328 -10.85 -10.09 -21.12
N MET A 329 -11.57 -11.12 -20.67
CA MET A 329 -11.06 -12.05 -19.66
C MET A 329 -11.45 -13.48 -19.98
N THR A 330 -10.69 -14.45 -19.48
CA THR A 330 -11.10 -15.86 -19.38
C THR A 330 -11.08 -16.31 -17.94
N ALA A 331 -11.92 -17.29 -17.62
CA ALA A 331 -11.90 -18.00 -16.35
C ALA A 331 -11.72 -19.52 -16.56
N ALA A 332 -11.20 -20.20 -15.54
CA ALA A 332 -10.96 -21.64 -15.51
C ALA A 332 -11.53 -22.25 -14.21
N ASP A 333 -11.40 -23.57 -14.01
CA ASP A 333 -11.70 -24.21 -12.72
C ASP A 333 -10.62 -23.87 -11.68
N ASP A 334 -10.62 -22.61 -11.27
CA ASP A 334 -9.74 -22.02 -10.29
C ASP A 334 -10.46 -20.88 -9.54
N TRP A 335 -9.71 -19.95 -8.93
CA TRP A 335 -10.27 -18.80 -8.22
C TRP A 335 -11.12 -17.86 -9.08
N THR A 336 -11.01 -17.92 -10.41
CA THR A 336 -11.79 -17.11 -11.36
C THR A 336 -13.14 -17.71 -11.71
N LYS A 337 -13.45 -18.95 -11.28
CA LYS A 337 -14.67 -19.67 -11.67
C LYS A 337 -15.99 -18.95 -11.39
N GLN A 338 -15.99 -17.99 -10.47
CA GLN A 338 -17.16 -17.19 -10.11
C GLN A 338 -17.28 -15.87 -10.90
N ILE A 339 -16.40 -15.57 -11.86
CA ILE A 339 -16.34 -14.24 -12.52
C ILE A 339 -17.67 -13.82 -13.15
N GLU A 340 -18.45 -14.76 -13.69
CA GLU A 340 -19.75 -14.47 -14.31
C GLU A 340 -20.81 -14.01 -13.30
N THR A 341 -20.74 -14.51 -12.07
CA THR A 341 -21.72 -14.20 -11.01
C THR A 341 -21.20 -13.13 -10.05
N LYS A 342 -19.89 -12.97 -9.93
CA LYS A 342 -19.20 -11.99 -9.08
C LYS A 342 -18.02 -11.38 -9.83
N GLY A 343 -18.07 -10.08 -10.09
CA GLY A 343 -17.00 -9.33 -10.74
C GLY A 343 -17.39 -8.83 -12.13
N LEU A 344 -17.74 -9.71 -13.07
CA LEU A 344 -18.21 -9.28 -14.40
C LEU A 344 -19.49 -8.44 -14.34
N PRO A 345 -20.53 -8.78 -13.53
CA PRO A 345 -21.72 -7.94 -13.43
C PRO A 345 -21.40 -6.52 -12.94
N GLU A 346 -20.50 -6.39 -11.97
CA GLU A 346 -20.05 -5.12 -11.40
C GLU A 346 -19.25 -4.31 -12.44
N LEU A 347 -18.36 -4.96 -13.19
CA LEU A 347 -17.65 -4.34 -14.31
C LEU A 347 -18.60 -3.89 -15.41
N LYS A 348 -19.62 -4.69 -15.77
CA LYS A 348 -20.62 -4.28 -16.76
C LYS A 348 -21.41 -3.06 -16.29
N LYS A 349 -21.81 -2.99 -15.02
CA LYS A 349 -22.45 -1.80 -14.43
C LYS A 349 -21.55 -0.56 -14.57
N LEU A 350 -20.26 -0.69 -14.24
CA LEU A 350 -19.29 0.39 -14.42
C LEU A 350 -19.16 0.81 -15.89
N TYR A 351 -18.95 -0.13 -16.81
CA TYR A 351 -18.81 0.20 -18.23
C TYR A 351 -20.10 0.80 -18.81
N LYS A 352 -21.27 0.38 -18.32
CA LYS A 352 -22.57 0.93 -18.72
C LYS A 352 -22.72 2.41 -18.36
N ILE A 353 -22.34 2.83 -17.14
CA ILE A 353 -22.41 4.25 -16.77
C ILE A 353 -21.46 5.12 -17.62
N LEU A 354 -20.42 4.51 -18.20
CA LEU A 354 -19.48 5.15 -19.11
C LEU A 354 -19.86 5.01 -20.60
N GLY A 355 -21.03 4.46 -20.92
CA GLY A 355 -21.47 4.25 -22.31
C GLY A 355 -20.69 3.19 -23.09
N ALA A 356 -20.03 2.27 -22.39
CA ALA A 356 -19.07 1.30 -22.94
C ALA A 356 -19.38 -0.16 -22.57
N GLU A 357 -20.63 -0.51 -22.20
CA GLU A 357 -20.99 -1.85 -21.68
C GLU A 357 -20.49 -3.03 -22.53
N ASN A 358 -20.45 -2.88 -23.86
CA ASN A 358 -19.97 -3.90 -24.80
C ASN A 358 -18.44 -4.05 -24.86
N LEU A 359 -17.68 -3.22 -24.13
CA LEU A 359 -16.21 -3.23 -24.09
C LEU A 359 -15.68 -4.01 -22.88
N VAL A 360 -16.51 -4.79 -22.19
CA VAL A 360 -16.07 -5.70 -21.14
C VAL A 360 -16.73 -7.08 -21.26
N MET A 361 -15.91 -8.13 -21.19
CA MET A 361 -16.39 -9.52 -21.21
C MET A 361 -15.53 -10.44 -20.35
N ALA A 362 -16.11 -11.55 -19.91
CA ALA A 362 -15.37 -12.71 -19.41
C ALA A 362 -15.94 -13.97 -20.04
N LYS A 363 -15.07 -14.90 -20.47
CA LYS A 363 -15.46 -16.22 -20.95
C LYS A 363 -15.10 -17.30 -19.92
N PRO A 364 -16.07 -17.93 -19.25
CA PRO A 364 -15.78 -19.07 -18.38
C PRO A 364 -15.47 -20.32 -19.22
N LEU A 365 -14.36 -20.97 -18.91
CA LEU A 365 -13.91 -22.22 -19.51
C LEU A 365 -13.64 -23.24 -18.38
N LEU A 366 -14.65 -23.48 -17.55
CA LEU A 366 -14.55 -24.21 -16.27
C LEU A 366 -14.31 -25.72 -16.43
N HIS A 367 -14.27 -26.24 -17.65
CA HIS A 367 -13.89 -27.63 -17.91
C HIS A 367 -12.37 -27.81 -18.00
N PHE A 368 -11.61 -26.71 -17.99
CA PHE A 368 -10.16 -26.74 -17.91
C PHE A 368 -9.67 -26.21 -16.55
N PRO A 369 -8.64 -26.83 -15.95
CA PRO A 369 -7.96 -26.27 -14.78
C PRO A 369 -7.19 -24.99 -15.17
N HIS A 370 -6.54 -24.34 -14.19
CA HIS A 370 -5.78 -23.10 -14.40
C HIS A 370 -4.82 -23.15 -15.62
N ASN A 371 -5.07 -22.32 -16.65
CA ASN A 371 -4.41 -22.45 -17.95
C ASN A 371 -4.31 -21.14 -18.76
N TYR A 372 -3.55 -21.19 -19.87
CA TYR A 372 -3.77 -20.32 -21.03
C TYR A 372 -3.71 -21.15 -22.33
N ASN A 373 -4.57 -22.15 -22.39
CA ASN A 373 -4.58 -23.17 -23.42
C ASN A 373 -5.15 -22.66 -24.76
N TYR A 374 -5.14 -23.49 -25.81
CA TYR A 374 -5.62 -23.12 -27.15
C TYR A 374 -7.02 -22.50 -27.14
N VAL A 375 -7.97 -23.07 -26.37
CA VAL A 375 -9.35 -22.56 -26.29
C VAL A 375 -9.39 -21.18 -25.65
N SER A 376 -8.66 -20.98 -24.56
CA SER A 376 -8.50 -19.67 -23.91
C SER A 376 -7.81 -18.65 -24.83
N ARG A 377 -6.78 -19.07 -25.59
CA ARG A 377 -6.07 -18.23 -26.55
C ARG A 377 -6.98 -17.82 -27.72
N ALA A 378 -7.82 -18.72 -28.22
CA ALA A 378 -8.78 -18.42 -29.29
C ALA A 378 -9.77 -17.29 -28.93
N VAL A 379 -10.27 -17.28 -27.69
CA VAL A 379 -11.10 -16.17 -27.17
C VAL A 379 -10.33 -14.86 -27.19
N MET A 380 -9.07 -14.88 -26.76
CA MET A 380 -8.21 -13.70 -26.78
C MET A 380 -7.91 -13.23 -28.19
N TYR A 381 -7.60 -14.12 -29.13
CA TYR A 381 -7.32 -13.76 -30.52
C TYR A 381 -8.51 -13.05 -31.16
N GLN A 382 -9.73 -13.53 -30.92
CA GLN A 382 -10.95 -12.88 -31.41
C GLN A 382 -11.11 -11.47 -30.81
N TRP A 383 -10.92 -11.33 -29.49
CA TRP A 383 -11.00 -10.04 -28.80
C TRP A 383 -9.97 -9.03 -29.36
N LEU A 384 -8.72 -9.46 -29.55
CA LEU A 384 -7.68 -8.60 -30.13
C LEU A 384 -7.93 -8.31 -31.61
N ASN A 385 -8.41 -9.28 -32.40
CA ASN A 385 -8.78 -9.08 -33.81
C ASN A 385 -9.78 -7.92 -33.93
N GLN A 386 -10.83 -7.94 -33.11
CA GLN A 386 -11.85 -6.90 -33.06
C GLN A 386 -11.29 -5.54 -32.61
N HIS A 387 -10.63 -5.49 -31.45
CA HIS A 387 -10.29 -4.22 -30.81
C HIS A 387 -9.00 -3.57 -31.30
N LEU A 388 -8.07 -4.35 -31.87
CA LEU A 388 -6.93 -3.81 -32.63
C LEU A 388 -7.26 -3.57 -34.11
N LYS A 389 -8.47 -3.94 -34.54
CA LYS A 389 -8.96 -3.80 -35.93
C LYS A 389 -8.03 -4.49 -36.93
N LEU A 390 -7.72 -5.77 -36.69
CA LEU A 390 -6.80 -6.53 -37.56
C LEU A 390 -7.46 -6.95 -38.89
N GLY A 391 -8.80 -7.00 -38.94
CA GLY A 391 -9.55 -7.29 -40.16
C GLY A 391 -9.47 -8.74 -40.61
N LEU A 392 -9.13 -9.66 -39.72
CA LEU A 392 -9.03 -11.09 -40.02
C LEU A 392 -10.42 -11.74 -39.97
N LYS A 393 -10.64 -12.74 -40.82
CA LYS A 393 -11.89 -13.50 -40.86
C LYS A 393 -11.96 -14.48 -39.68
N ASP A 394 -13.07 -14.46 -38.96
CA ASP A 394 -13.34 -15.42 -37.89
C ASP A 394 -13.78 -16.80 -38.45
N PRO A 395 -13.50 -17.90 -37.74
CA PRO A 395 -12.75 -17.95 -36.49
C PRO A 395 -11.23 -17.86 -36.71
N ILE A 396 -10.52 -17.18 -35.81
CA ILE A 396 -9.06 -17.25 -35.75
C ILE A 396 -8.63 -18.62 -35.23
N VAL A 397 -8.01 -19.41 -36.09
CA VAL A 397 -7.50 -20.75 -35.75
C VAL A 397 -5.98 -20.68 -35.65
N GLU A 398 -5.46 -21.05 -34.47
CA GLU A 398 -4.02 -21.21 -34.26
C GLU A 398 -3.46 -22.29 -35.19
N GLN A 399 -2.18 -22.20 -35.53
CA GLN A 399 -1.48 -23.21 -36.33
C GLN A 399 -0.21 -23.66 -35.64
N ASP A 400 0.26 -24.86 -35.96
CA ASP A 400 1.56 -25.35 -35.50
C ASP A 400 2.72 -24.47 -35.98
N PHE A 401 3.84 -24.60 -35.28
CA PHE A 401 5.06 -23.86 -35.58
C PHE A 401 6.29 -24.67 -35.19
N GLN A 402 7.45 -24.27 -35.68
CA GLN A 402 8.73 -24.83 -35.24
C GLN A 402 9.17 -24.14 -33.94
N PRO A 403 9.20 -24.85 -32.79
CA PRO A 403 9.59 -24.26 -31.51
C PRO A 403 11.01 -23.73 -31.54
N LEU A 404 11.24 -22.61 -30.84
CA LEU A 404 12.58 -22.12 -30.56
C LEU A 404 13.21 -23.01 -29.49
N SER A 405 14.49 -23.34 -29.66
CA SER A 405 15.31 -23.89 -28.58
C SER A 405 15.61 -22.83 -27.51
N ILE A 406 16.03 -23.27 -26.32
CA ILE A 406 16.46 -22.36 -25.25
C ILE A 406 17.62 -21.47 -25.74
N ALA A 407 18.58 -21.99 -26.49
CA ALA A 407 19.71 -21.21 -27.01
C ALA A 407 19.28 -20.12 -28.01
N GLU A 408 18.27 -20.41 -28.84
CA GLU A 408 17.67 -19.45 -29.76
C GLU A 408 16.87 -18.37 -29.03
N MET A 409 16.26 -18.70 -27.91
CA MET A 409 15.52 -17.75 -27.08
C MET A 409 16.42 -16.95 -26.13
N SER A 410 17.52 -17.52 -25.65
CA SER A 410 18.35 -16.96 -24.58
C SER A 410 19.02 -15.67 -25.02
N VAL A 411 18.84 -14.62 -24.22
CA VAL A 411 19.29 -13.26 -24.54
C VAL A 411 20.79 -13.09 -24.30
N TRP A 412 21.32 -13.79 -23.30
CA TRP A 412 22.73 -13.73 -22.93
C TRP A 412 23.54 -14.80 -23.67
N ASP A 413 24.68 -14.41 -24.23
CA ASP A 413 25.64 -15.27 -24.93
C ASP A 413 27.07 -14.67 -24.83
N ASP A 414 28.05 -15.28 -25.50
CA ASP A 414 29.45 -14.83 -25.44
C ASP A 414 29.64 -13.38 -25.96
N SER A 415 28.77 -12.92 -26.87
CA SER A 415 28.78 -11.54 -27.38
C SER A 415 27.93 -10.57 -26.55
N HIS A 416 27.00 -11.09 -25.75
CA HIS A 416 26.11 -10.36 -24.86
C HIS A 416 26.16 -10.99 -23.45
N PRO A 417 27.22 -10.74 -22.67
CA PRO A 417 27.44 -11.44 -21.40
C PRO A 417 26.37 -11.10 -20.35
N LYS A 418 26.12 -12.06 -19.45
CA LYS A 418 25.17 -11.90 -18.35
C LYS A 418 25.57 -10.73 -17.44
N PRO A 419 24.61 -9.90 -17.01
CA PRO A 419 24.90 -8.81 -16.08
C PRO A 419 25.17 -9.32 -14.64
N PRO A 420 25.77 -8.49 -13.77
CA PRO A 420 25.92 -8.81 -12.35
C PRO A 420 24.59 -9.13 -11.67
N SER A 421 24.63 -10.02 -10.67
CA SER A 421 23.47 -10.52 -9.93
C SER A 421 23.78 -10.74 -8.45
N GLY A 422 22.77 -11.13 -7.67
CA GLY A 422 22.91 -11.49 -6.25
C GLY A 422 22.81 -10.30 -5.29
N ASN A 423 23.13 -10.55 -4.02
CA ASN A 423 22.83 -9.62 -2.92
C ASN A 423 23.47 -8.23 -3.07
N GLU A 424 24.73 -8.17 -3.54
CA GLU A 424 25.43 -6.88 -3.73
C GLU A 424 24.82 -6.07 -4.87
N TYR A 425 24.45 -6.75 -5.96
CA TYR A 425 23.71 -6.11 -7.04
C TYR A 425 22.34 -5.61 -6.54
N GLU A 426 21.59 -6.43 -5.82
CA GLU A 426 20.28 -6.05 -5.27
C GLU A 426 20.38 -4.81 -4.37
N ARG A 427 21.38 -4.76 -3.47
CA ARG A 427 21.66 -3.59 -2.63
C ARG A 427 21.96 -2.35 -3.48
N SER A 428 22.76 -2.50 -4.54
CA SER A 428 23.09 -1.39 -5.43
C SER A 428 21.85 -0.81 -6.13
N LEU A 429 20.94 -1.68 -6.57
CA LEU A 429 19.66 -1.29 -7.18
C LEU A 429 18.78 -0.53 -6.17
N LEU A 430 18.59 -1.07 -4.97
CA LEU A 430 17.77 -0.42 -3.95
C LEU A 430 18.36 0.91 -3.47
N LYS A 431 19.69 1.00 -3.38
CA LYS A 431 20.39 2.25 -3.09
C LYS A 431 20.13 3.29 -4.18
N TRP A 432 20.20 2.89 -5.45
CA TRP A 432 19.88 3.79 -6.57
C TRP A 432 18.44 4.29 -6.49
N ILE A 433 17.47 3.39 -6.28
CA ILE A 433 16.03 3.76 -6.18
C ILE A 433 15.80 4.73 -5.01
N THR A 434 16.45 4.48 -3.87
CA THR A 434 16.37 5.35 -2.69
C THR A 434 16.93 6.73 -2.98
N GLU A 435 18.09 6.79 -3.64
CA GLU A 435 18.77 8.03 -3.98
C GLU A 435 18.00 8.87 -4.99
N ASP A 436 17.38 8.23 -6.00
CA ASP A 436 16.49 8.89 -6.94
C ASP A 436 15.27 9.49 -6.24
N SER A 437 14.58 8.68 -5.41
CA SER A 437 13.44 9.16 -4.62
C SER A 437 13.84 10.29 -3.67
N ARG A 438 15.01 10.20 -3.03
CA ARG A 438 15.53 11.25 -2.13
C ARG A 438 15.72 12.57 -2.88
N LYS A 439 16.37 12.55 -4.05
CA LYS A 439 16.55 13.73 -4.90
C LYS A 439 15.22 14.34 -5.33
N GLN A 440 14.26 13.50 -5.73
CA GLN A 440 12.92 13.96 -6.09
C GLN A 440 12.21 14.64 -4.90
N MET A 441 12.31 14.08 -3.69
CA MET A 441 11.71 14.67 -2.50
C MET A 441 12.42 15.96 -2.05
N GLU A 442 13.75 16.01 -2.15
CA GLU A 442 14.52 17.22 -1.85
C GLU A 442 14.21 18.36 -2.81
N ALA A 443 13.97 18.05 -4.09
CA ALA A 443 13.52 19.02 -5.09
C ALA A 443 12.11 19.57 -4.81
N LEU A 444 11.32 18.90 -3.96
CA LEU A 444 10.00 19.35 -3.52
C LEU A 444 10.04 20.16 -2.22
N VAL A 445 11.20 20.35 -1.59
CA VAL A 445 11.32 21.21 -0.41
C VAL A 445 10.87 22.62 -0.79
N PRO A 446 9.80 23.15 -0.16
CA PRO A 446 9.15 24.36 -0.65
C PRO A 446 9.95 25.61 -0.26
N SER A 447 9.97 26.59 -1.16
CA SER A 447 10.59 27.91 -0.94
C SER A 447 9.58 29.06 -1.02
N ASP A 448 8.39 28.80 -1.54
CA ASP A 448 7.29 29.75 -1.73
C ASP A 448 5.93 29.03 -1.76
N ALA A 449 4.83 29.77 -1.85
CA ALA A 449 3.49 29.20 -1.83
C ALA A 449 3.21 28.21 -2.99
N ALA A 450 3.80 28.44 -4.16
CA ALA A 450 3.62 27.59 -5.34
C ALA A 450 4.33 26.24 -5.19
N SER A 451 5.58 26.26 -4.72
CA SER A 451 6.35 25.05 -4.42
C SER A 451 5.77 24.28 -3.23
N LEU A 452 5.16 24.96 -2.23
CA LEU A 452 4.40 24.30 -1.17
C LEU A 452 3.13 23.60 -1.71
N ALA A 453 2.41 24.23 -2.64
CA ALA A 453 1.29 23.57 -3.30
C ALA A 453 1.76 22.33 -4.06
N LYS A 454 2.93 22.38 -4.72
CA LYS A 454 3.50 21.23 -5.41
C LYS A 454 3.91 20.11 -4.46
N TYR A 455 4.53 20.46 -3.32
CA TYR A 455 4.85 19.51 -2.26
C TYR A 455 3.59 18.76 -1.79
N ARG A 456 2.49 19.50 -1.54
CA ARG A 456 1.20 18.91 -1.13
C ARG A 456 0.57 18.07 -2.23
N GLU A 457 0.71 18.44 -3.50
CA GLU A 457 0.19 17.67 -4.64
C GLU A 457 0.85 16.28 -4.76
N VAL A 458 2.12 16.17 -4.37
CA VAL A 458 2.88 14.91 -4.45
C VAL A 458 2.82 14.14 -3.13
N VAL A 459 3.22 14.76 -2.01
CA VAL A 459 3.38 14.08 -0.72
C VAL A 459 2.05 13.87 -0.01
N GLY A 460 1.15 14.85 -0.06
CA GLY A 460 -0.16 14.77 0.61
C GLY A 460 -0.95 13.52 0.19
N PRO A 461 -1.17 13.32 -1.12
CA PRO A 461 -1.85 12.13 -1.59
C PRO A 461 -1.13 10.79 -1.35
N ALA A 462 0.19 10.79 -1.16
CA ALA A 462 0.91 9.60 -0.76
C ALA A 462 0.63 9.25 0.72
N VAL A 463 0.67 10.25 1.60
CA VAL A 463 0.28 10.12 3.01
C VAL A 463 -1.19 9.71 3.12
N ASP A 464 -2.08 10.23 2.27
CA ASP A 464 -3.48 9.80 2.23
C ASP A 464 -3.66 8.31 1.92
N VAL A 465 -2.83 7.73 1.05
CA VAL A 465 -2.84 6.28 0.80
C VAL A 465 -2.26 5.50 2.00
N MET A 466 -1.16 5.97 2.58
CA MET A 466 -0.48 5.31 3.70
C MET A 466 -1.35 5.29 4.96
N ILE A 467 -2.03 6.40 5.27
CA ILE A 467 -3.00 6.47 6.35
C ILE A 467 -4.28 5.76 5.93
N GLY A 468 -4.76 5.98 4.71
CA GLY A 468 -5.91 5.27 4.14
C GLY A 468 -7.24 5.98 4.32
N ARG A 469 -7.32 7.08 5.09
CA ARG A 469 -8.52 7.93 5.18
C ARG A 469 -8.20 9.37 5.55
N ALA A 470 -9.04 10.28 5.08
CA ALA A 470 -9.12 11.66 5.53
C ALA A 470 -10.01 11.77 6.79
N LEU A 471 -10.21 13.01 7.28
CA LEU A 471 -11.16 13.27 8.35
C LEU A 471 -12.58 12.77 7.95
N PRO A 472 -13.26 11.98 8.80
CA PRO A 472 -14.64 11.58 8.56
C PRO A 472 -15.56 12.79 8.33
N GLN A 473 -16.55 12.63 7.44
CA GLN A 473 -17.55 13.68 7.22
C GLN A 473 -18.38 13.93 8.48
N ALA A 474 -18.91 15.15 8.61
CA ALA A 474 -19.76 15.51 9.75
C ALA A 474 -20.95 14.53 9.87
N GLY A 475 -21.15 14.01 11.09
CA GLY A 475 -22.21 13.03 11.37
C GLY A 475 -21.87 11.57 11.04
N ALA A 476 -20.73 11.28 10.38
CA ALA A 476 -20.30 9.90 10.13
C ALA A 476 -19.89 9.16 11.42
N VAL A 477 -19.44 9.91 12.42
CA VAL A 477 -19.00 9.40 13.73
C VAL A 477 -19.95 9.90 14.82
N GLN A 478 -20.27 9.04 15.78
CA GLN A 478 -21.28 9.29 16.82
C GLN A 478 -20.79 8.80 18.19
N ALA A 479 -21.32 9.37 19.28
CA ALA A 479 -21.16 8.79 20.62
C ALA A 479 -22.20 7.68 20.82
N ALA A 480 -21.78 6.41 20.72
CA ALA A 480 -22.66 5.25 20.84
C ALA A 480 -23.08 4.95 22.29
N GLU A 481 -22.17 5.19 23.23
CA GLU A 481 -22.44 5.12 24.66
C GLU A 481 -21.88 6.40 25.30
N ARG A 482 -22.61 6.97 26.26
CA ARG A 482 -22.18 8.15 27.01
C ARG A 482 -22.67 8.08 28.45
N LYS A 483 -21.74 8.27 29.38
CA LYS A 483 -22.03 8.42 30.81
C LYS A 483 -21.30 9.67 31.32
N GLU A 484 -22.02 10.50 32.07
CA GLU A 484 -21.47 11.71 32.67
C GLU A 484 -21.42 11.55 34.20
N GLU A 485 -20.30 11.93 34.80
CA GLU A 485 -20.05 11.87 36.24
C GLU A 485 -19.53 13.23 36.71
N ASP A 486 -20.19 13.85 37.69
CA ASP A 486 -19.74 15.12 38.28
C ASP A 486 -18.57 14.86 39.23
N GLN A 487 -17.40 15.45 38.92
CA GLN A 487 -16.15 15.33 39.68
C GLN A 487 -15.84 16.63 40.45
N GLY A 488 -16.85 17.48 40.68
CA GLY A 488 -16.72 18.77 41.34
C GLY A 488 -16.33 19.87 40.35
N ASP A 489 -15.05 19.94 39.99
CA ASP A 489 -14.50 21.02 39.14
C ASP A 489 -14.78 20.80 37.64
N TYR A 490 -15.03 19.55 37.25
CA TYR A 490 -15.30 19.14 35.88
C TYR A 490 -16.31 17.99 35.85
N VAL A 491 -16.89 17.74 34.68
CA VAL A 491 -17.71 16.57 34.37
C VAL A 491 -16.83 15.58 33.61
N LEU A 492 -16.70 14.36 34.14
CA LEU A 492 -16.07 13.25 33.44
C LEU A 492 -17.10 12.61 32.51
N VAL A 493 -16.89 12.74 31.21
CA VAL A 493 -17.71 12.12 30.17
C VAL A 493 -16.99 10.87 29.67
N LYS A 494 -17.50 9.69 30.03
CA LYS A 494 -17.08 8.40 29.49
C LYS A 494 -17.86 8.16 28.20
N GLN A 495 -17.18 7.92 27.09
CA GLN A 495 -17.87 7.75 25.80
C GLN A 495 -17.21 6.74 24.88
N LEU A 496 -18.06 6.07 24.09
CA LEU A 496 -17.64 5.15 23.03
C LEU A 496 -17.88 5.82 21.68
N ILE A 497 -16.81 6.19 21.00
CA ILE A 497 -16.86 6.87 19.70
C ILE A 497 -17.01 5.80 18.62
N ARG A 498 -18.11 5.83 17.84
CA ARG A 498 -18.42 4.82 16.84
C ARG A 498 -18.40 5.41 15.43
N ASP A 499 -17.62 4.79 14.55
CA ASP A 499 -17.71 4.94 13.10
C ASP A 499 -18.44 3.70 12.54
N ALA A 500 -19.70 3.87 12.16
CA ALA A 500 -20.53 2.77 11.68
C ALA A 500 -20.11 2.26 10.29
N ALA A 501 -19.59 3.15 9.43
CA ALA A 501 -19.10 2.76 8.11
C ALA A 501 -17.77 2.01 8.22
N GLY A 502 -16.90 2.48 9.13
CA GLY A 502 -15.68 1.81 9.50
C GLY A 502 -15.90 0.49 10.25
N GLN A 503 -17.03 0.32 10.94
CA GLN A 503 -17.23 -0.73 11.96
C GLN A 503 -16.15 -0.66 13.05
N GLU A 504 -15.89 0.56 13.53
CA GLU A 504 -14.83 0.87 14.48
C GLU A 504 -15.41 1.53 15.72
N GLU A 505 -14.82 1.23 16.88
CA GLU A 505 -15.21 1.79 18.17
C GLU A 505 -13.98 2.22 18.97
N VAL A 506 -13.97 3.46 19.44
CA VAL A 506 -12.84 4.05 20.17
C VAL A 506 -13.32 4.48 21.57
N PRO A 507 -12.86 3.80 22.64
CA PRO A 507 -13.09 4.24 24.02
C PRO A 507 -12.37 5.56 24.30
N GLY A 508 -13.12 6.54 24.82
CA GLY A 508 -12.58 7.86 25.15
C GLY A 508 -13.16 8.45 26.43
N LEU A 509 -12.37 9.31 27.06
CA LEU A 509 -12.78 10.14 28.19
C LEU A 509 -12.71 11.60 27.76
N MET A 510 -13.69 12.40 28.16
CA MET A 510 -13.63 13.86 28.07
C MET A 510 -13.82 14.45 29.46
N LEU A 511 -12.78 15.11 29.98
CA LEU A 511 -12.84 15.92 31.18
C LEU A 511 -13.33 17.30 30.74
N ARG A 512 -14.62 17.56 30.93
CA ARG A 512 -15.28 18.80 30.49
C ARG A 512 -15.41 19.76 31.68
N PRO A 513 -14.70 20.90 31.70
CA PRO A 513 -14.85 21.86 32.78
C PRO A 513 -16.28 22.42 32.81
N LYS A 514 -16.80 22.75 34.00
CA LYS A 514 -18.16 23.32 34.14
C LYS A 514 -18.30 24.64 33.37
N PRO A 515 -17.40 25.63 33.54
CA PRO A 515 -17.25 26.67 32.55
C PRO A 515 -16.48 26.10 31.35
N TRP A 516 -17.18 25.74 30.29
CA TRP A 516 -16.56 25.27 29.05
C TRP A 516 -16.64 26.33 27.96
N ASN A 517 -15.49 26.71 27.40
CA ASN A 517 -15.40 27.72 26.33
C ASN A 517 -15.53 27.12 24.91
N GLN A 518 -16.05 25.89 24.78
CA GLN A 518 -16.17 25.16 23.51
C GLN A 518 -14.84 24.86 22.80
N ARG A 519 -13.73 24.87 23.55
CA ARG A 519 -12.42 24.38 23.10
C ARG A 519 -12.13 23.02 23.72
N ALA A 520 -11.53 22.11 22.96
CA ALA A 520 -11.10 20.81 23.44
C ALA A 520 -9.67 20.48 22.98
N VAL A 521 -8.92 19.81 23.83
CA VAL A 521 -7.59 19.26 23.55
C VAL A 521 -7.70 17.75 23.52
N VAL A 522 -7.41 17.11 22.39
CA VAL A 522 -7.22 15.66 22.33
C VAL A 522 -5.79 15.35 22.76
N TRP A 523 -5.64 14.80 23.95
CA TRP A 523 -4.38 14.38 24.55
C TRP A 523 -4.11 12.91 24.19
N VAL A 524 -3.16 12.72 23.28
CA VAL A 524 -2.71 11.43 22.80
C VAL A 524 -1.49 11.00 23.61
N ASP A 525 -1.56 9.81 24.22
CA ASP A 525 -0.54 9.30 25.12
C ASP A 525 -0.20 7.83 24.80
N PRO A 526 1.06 7.38 24.96
CA PRO A 526 1.41 5.98 24.77
C PRO A 526 0.64 5.01 25.68
N GLN A 527 0.14 5.47 26.84
CA GLN A 527 -0.66 4.68 27.79
C GLN A 527 -2.17 4.78 27.54
N GLY A 528 -2.59 5.40 26.43
CA GLY A 528 -4.01 5.64 26.14
C GLY A 528 -4.61 6.69 27.08
N LYS A 529 -5.91 6.58 27.38
CA LYS A 529 -6.62 7.60 28.18
C LYS A 529 -6.17 7.68 29.64
N GLN A 530 -5.43 6.69 30.13
CA GLN A 530 -4.79 6.73 31.46
C GLN A 530 -3.73 7.82 31.58
N GLY A 531 -3.13 8.25 30.47
CA GLY A 531 -2.15 9.35 30.44
C GLY A 531 -2.68 10.71 30.90
N LEU A 532 -4.00 10.83 31.11
CA LEU A 532 -4.63 12.02 31.67
C LEU A 532 -4.48 12.14 33.19
N PHE A 533 -4.20 11.04 33.89
CA PHE A 533 -4.28 10.97 35.34
C PHE A 533 -2.90 10.70 35.97
N SER A 534 -2.69 11.20 37.19
CA SER A 534 -1.60 10.77 38.06
C SER A 534 -1.95 9.43 38.74
N SER A 535 -0.95 8.81 39.37
CA SER A 535 -1.11 7.51 40.05
C SER A 535 -2.15 7.50 41.19
N ASP A 536 -2.58 8.67 41.68
CA ASP A 536 -3.64 8.84 42.67
C ASP A 536 -5.05 8.97 42.05
N GLY A 537 -5.16 8.83 40.72
CA GLY A 537 -6.43 8.89 39.98
C GLY A 537 -6.95 10.30 39.69
N ARG A 538 -6.20 11.35 40.08
CA ARG A 538 -6.56 12.73 39.77
C ARG A 538 -6.01 13.16 38.42
N PRO A 539 -6.61 14.15 37.73
CA PRO A 539 -6.01 14.71 36.53
C PRO A 539 -4.59 15.21 36.82
N LYS A 540 -3.62 14.83 35.97
CA LYS A 540 -2.23 15.27 36.13
C LYS A 540 -2.11 16.79 36.05
N ALA A 541 -1.02 17.36 36.58
CA ALA A 541 -0.85 18.81 36.72
C ALA A 541 -1.08 19.57 35.39
N ALA A 542 -0.52 19.09 34.28
CA ALA A 542 -0.73 19.63 32.95
C ALA A 542 -2.21 19.65 32.52
N VAL A 543 -2.92 18.54 32.72
CA VAL A 543 -4.35 18.43 32.39
C VAL A 543 -5.18 19.36 33.26
N LYS A 544 -4.88 19.44 34.56
CA LYS A 544 -5.55 20.35 35.49
C LYS A 544 -5.43 21.82 35.05
N ARG A 545 -4.24 22.27 34.64
CA ARG A 545 -4.01 23.63 34.13
C ARG A 545 -4.85 23.95 32.88
N ILE A 546 -5.08 22.97 32.00
CA ILE A 546 -5.94 23.13 30.82
C ILE A 546 -7.42 23.25 31.22
N LEU A 547 -7.87 22.42 32.16
CA LEU A 547 -9.23 22.48 32.71
C LEU A 547 -9.52 23.82 33.40
N GLU A 548 -8.58 24.34 34.18
CA GLU A 548 -8.65 25.65 34.85
C GLU A 548 -8.77 26.82 33.85
N ALA A 549 -8.31 26.63 32.60
CA ALA A 549 -8.48 27.58 31.50
C ALA A 549 -9.81 27.41 30.74
N SER A 550 -10.78 26.67 31.31
CA SER A 550 -12.09 26.38 30.71
C SER A 550 -12.05 25.56 29.41
N VAL A 551 -10.95 24.83 29.17
CA VAL A 551 -10.75 23.98 28.00
C VAL A 551 -10.96 22.52 28.37
N ALA A 552 -11.72 21.77 27.58
CA ALA A 552 -11.91 20.35 27.80
C ALA A 552 -10.67 19.53 27.40
N VAL A 553 -10.41 18.42 28.08
CA VAL A 553 -9.34 17.48 27.71
C VAL A 553 -9.91 16.11 27.39
N VAL A 554 -9.56 15.58 26.23
CA VAL A 554 -10.04 14.30 25.72
C VAL A 554 -8.88 13.32 25.65
N GLY A 555 -9.01 12.17 26.31
CA GLY A 555 -8.06 11.06 26.24
C GLY A 555 -8.69 9.88 25.52
N LEU A 556 -7.90 9.17 24.73
CA LEU A 556 -8.36 8.04 23.92
C LEU A 556 -7.52 6.80 24.23
N ASP A 557 -8.16 5.64 24.26
CA ASP A 557 -7.43 4.40 24.01
C ASP A 557 -7.39 4.20 22.50
N LEU A 558 -6.24 4.44 21.87
CA LEU A 558 -6.10 4.16 20.44
C LEU A 558 -6.00 2.65 20.21
N PHE A 559 -6.14 2.22 18.97
CA PHE A 559 -6.08 0.81 18.60
C PHE A 559 -4.82 0.13 19.15
N GLY A 560 -5.04 -0.96 19.89
CA GLY A 560 -3.98 -1.69 20.60
C GLY A 560 -3.48 -1.01 21.88
N GLN A 561 -4.26 -0.12 22.51
CA GLN A 561 -4.00 0.44 23.84
C GLN A 561 -5.21 0.22 24.76
N GLY A 562 -4.97 0.23 26.08
CA GLY A 562 -6.01 0.25 27.10
C GLY A 562 -7.11 -0.80 26.87
N GLU A 563 -8.34 -0.36 26.69
CA GLU A 563 -9.52 -1.22 26.52
C GLU A 563 -9.54 -2.06 25.23
N PHE A 564 -8.62 -1.84 24.28
CA PHE A 564 -8.38 -2.78 23.17
C PHE A 564 -7.60 -4.04 23.57
N THR A 565 -7.08 -4.10 24.80
CA THR A 565 -6.21 -5.18 25.28
C THR A 565 -6.73 -5.76 26.58
N ALA A 566 -6.53 -7.07 26.77
CA ALA A 566 -7.04 -7.77 27.95
C ALA A 566 -6.35 -7.32 29.25
N ASP A 567 -5.06 -6.97 29.19
CA ASP A 567 -4.25 -6.55 30.34
C ASP A 567 -4.12 -5.02 30.46
N GLY A 568 -4.79 -4.26 29.58
CA GLY A 568 -4.77 -2.80 29.56
C GLY A 568 -3.45 -2.19 29.07
N LYS A 569 -2.46 -3.01 28.66
CA LYS A 569 -1.15 -2.52 28.23
C LYS A 569 -1.12 -2.30 26.72
N PRO A 570 -0.39 -1.28 26.23
CA PRO A 570 -0.17 -1.11 24.81
C PRO A 570 0.46 -2.36 24.19
N ILE A 571 -0.01 -2.75 23.00
CA ILE A 571 0.57 -3.88 22.27
C ILE A 571 2.04 -3.60 21.95
N ALA A 572 2.89 -4.59 22.20
CA ALA A 572 4.31 -4.54 21.85
C ALA A 572 4.56 -4.94 20.39
N LYS A 573 3.67 -5.74 19.81
CA LYS A 573 3.78 -6.28 18.46
C LYS A 573 2.44 -6.26 17.72
N THR A 574 2.49 -5.91 16.44
CA THR A 574 1.40 -5.98 15.47
C THR A 574 1.20 -7.42 15.01
N ARG A 575 -0.05 -7.79 14.71
CA ARG A 575 -0.38 -9.09 14.10
C ARG A 575 0.07 -9.12 12.64
N ILE A 576 0.77 -10.17 12.23
CA ILE A 576 1.20 -10.42 10.85
C ILE A 576 0.51 -11.69 10.36
N ASN A 577 0.02 -11.67 9.12
CA ASN A 577 -0.51 -12.84 8.44
C ASN A 577 0.64 -13.78 8.07
N ASP A 578 0.56 -15.02 8.52
CA ASP A 578 1.27 -16.11 7.88
C ASP A 578 0.47 -16.54 6.64
N SER A 579 1.02 -16.28 5.46
CA SER A 579 0.38 -16.71 4.21
C SER A 579 0.51 -18.22 3.95
N GLY A 580 1.30 -18.96 4.75
CA GLY A 580 1.59 -20.38 4.58
C GLY A 580 2.49 -20.68 3.38
N ARG A 581 3.20 -19.67 2.84
CA ARG A 581 3.95 -19.74 1.57
C ARG A 581 5.46 -19.89 1.75
N GLY A 582 5.92 -20.71 2.70
CA GLY A 582 7.35 -21.01 2.88
C GLY A 582 8.18 -19.82 3.35
N SER A 583 9.44 -19.71 2.89
CA SER A 583 10.42 -18.71 3.38
C SER A 583 10.08 -17.25 3.09
N TRP A 584 9.06 -16.98 2.28
CA TRP A 584 8.55 -15.63 1.99
C TRP A 584 7.13 -15.40 2.55
N ALA A 585 6.67 -16.28 3.44
CA ALA A 585 5.31 -16.23 3.95
C ALA A 585 5.00 -14.96 4.76
N GLU A 586 6.02 -14.42 5.44
CA GLU A 586 5.98 -13.23 6.30
C GLU A 586 6.16 -11.92 5.52
N TYR A 587 6.15 -11.97 4.18
CA TYR A 587 6.22 -10.77 3.37
C TYR A 587 5.11 -9.77 3.76
N ALA A 588 5.50 -8.54 4.10
CA ALA A 588 4.60 -7.49 4.58
C ALA A 588 3.38 -7.23 3.67
N GLY A 589 3.52 -7.41 2.35
CA GLY A 589 2.41 -7.25 1.40
C GLY A 589 1.27 -8.24 1.59
N TYR A 590 1.49 -9.40 2.24
CA TYR A 590 0.40 -10.33 2.59
C TYR A 590 -0.41 -9.91 3.82
N THR A 591 0.12 -8.98 4.62
CA THR A 591 -0.60 -8.40 5.76
C THR A 591 -1.12 -7.02 5.39
N PHE A 592 -0.21 -6.09 5.12
CA PHE A 592 -0.53 -4.68 4.92
C PHE A 592 -1.00 -4.36 3.50
N GLY A 593 -0.97 -5.33 2.57
CA GLY A 593 -1.65 -5.21 1.28
C GLY A 593 -3.18 -5.24 1.40
N TYR A 594 -3.70 -5.74 2.52
CA TYR A 594 -5.12 -6.00 2.76
C TYR A 594 -5.67 -5.36 4.04
N ASN A 595 -4.78 -5.00 4.97
CA ASN A 595 -5.13 -4.43 6.27
C ASN A 595 -4.33 -3.14 6.52
N HIS A 596 -4.93 -2.19 7.23
CA HIS A 596 -4.19 -1.01 7.68
C HIS A 596 -3.15 -1.39 8.74
N PRO A 597 -1.93 -0.82 8.68
CA PRO A 597 -0.97 -0.91 9.79
C PRO A 597 -1.54 -0.30 11.08
N VAL A 598 -1.07 -0.77 12.24
CA VAL A 598 -1.49 -0.23 13.55
C VAL A 598 -1.29 1.28 13.64
N PHE A 599 -0.18 1.81 13.09
CA PHE A 599 0.05 3.25 12.99
C PHE A 599 -1.15 3.97 12.32
N SER A 600 -1.60 3.47 11.17
CA SER A 600 -2.74 4.03 10.45
C SER A 600 -4.03 3.90 11.26
N CYS A 601 -4.28 2.76 11.91
CA CYS A 601 -5.43 2.55 12.80
C CYS A 601 -5.45 3.52 14.00
N ARG A 602 -4.29 3.88 14.55
CA ARG A 602 -4.21 4.87 15.64
C ARG A 602 -4.50 6.30 15.16
N VAL A 603 -4.02 6.65 13.97
CA VAL A 603 -4.35 7.95 13.33
C VAL A 603 -5.84 8.04 13.01
N HIS A 604 -6.41 6.93 12.51
CA HIS A 604 -7.83 6.74 12.29
C HIS A 604 -8.67 7.07 13.53
N ASP A 605 -8.28 6.57 14.70
CA ASP A 605 -9.01 6.82 15.96
C ASP A 605 -8.96 8.29 16.38
N ILE A 606 -7.81 8.96 16.21
CA ILE A 606 -7.66 10.39 16.46
C ILE A 606 -8.59 11.19 15.54
N LEU A 607 -8.65 10.85 14.25
CA LEU A 607 -9.53 11.51 13.28
C LEU A 607 -11.01 11.33 13.65
N SER A 608 -11.40 10.15 14.14
CA SER A 608 -12.78 9.90 14.61
C SER A 608 -13.14 10.77 15.82
N ALA A 609 -12.21 10.95 16.77
CA ALA A 609 -12.43 11.84 17.91
C ALA A 609 -12.52 13.32 17.49
N VAL A 610 -11.66 13.78 16.58
CA VAL A 610 -11.74 15.15 16.03
C VAL A 610 -13.07 15.37 15.32
N ALA A 611 -13.53 14.42 14.50
CA ALA A 611 -14.80 14.50 13.78
C ALA A 611 -16.00 14.57 14.75
N LEU A 612 -16.00 13.75 15.80
CA LEU A 612 -17.05 13.79 16.84
C LEU A 612 -17.07 15.14 17.57
N LEU A 613 -15.91 15.65 17.98
CA LEU A 613 -15.84 16.95 18.69
C LEU A 613 -16.39 18.09 17.84
N LYS A 614 -16.03 18.13 16.56
CA LYS A 614 -16.52 19.16 15.62
C LYS A 614 -18.02 19.01 15.35
N SER A 615 -18.55 17.79 15.26
CA SER A 615 -20.00 17.57 15.06
C SER A 615 -20.83 17.96 16.30
N GLU A 616 -20.26 17.87 17.49
CA GLU A 616 -20.91 18.24 18.76
C GLU A 616 -20.69 19.71 19.17
N GLY A 617 -20.25 20.57 18.24
CA GLY A 617 -20.18 22.01 18.46
C GLY A 617 -18.93 22.51 19.18
N THR A 618 -17.88 21.68 19.29
CA THR A 618 -16.55 22.15 19.69
C THR A 618 -16.02 23.08 18.60
N LYS A 619 -15.75 24.34 18.94
CA LYS A 619 -15.28 25.37 18.01
C LYS A 619 -13.81 25.17 17.68
N THR A 620 -13.00 24.98 18.71
CA THR A 620 -11.54 24.86 18.60
C THR A 620 -11.11 23.48 19.08
N VAL A 621 -10.39 22.74 18.23
CA VAL A 621 -9.85 21.42 18.56
C VAL A 621 -8.33 21.46 18.42
N ASP A 622 -7.63 21.16 19.50
CA ASP A 622 -6.18 21.04 19.50
C ASP A 622 -5.76 19.59 19.71
N LEU A 623 -4.58 19.23 19.23
CA LEU A 623 -3.95 17.94 19.51
C LEU A 623 -2.70 18.11 20.37
N VAL A 624 -2.50 17.19 21.30
CA VAL A 624 -1.25 17.05 22.05
C VAL A 624 -0.77 15.63 21.94
N GLY A 625 0.48 15.42 21.54
CA GLY A 625 1.16 14.14 21.58
C GLY A 625 2.59 14.34 22.06
N LEU A 626 2.85 13.99 23.31
CA LEU A 626 4.17 14.06 23.96
C LEU A 626 4.67 12.65 24.27
N ALA A 627 5.89 12.52 24.81
CA ALA A 627 6.50 11.23 25.16
C ALA A 627 6.42 10.22 24.00
N GLY A 628 6.72 10.69 22.79
CA GLY A 628 6.73 9.93 21.55
C GLY A 628 5.40 9.88 20.81
N ALA A 629 4.26 10.17 21.43
CA ALA A 629 2.96 10.10 20.76
C ALA A 629 2.77 11.14 19.63
N GLY A 630 3.68 12.12 19.54
CA GLY A 630 3.68 13.18 18.53
C GLY A 630 3.67 12.66 17.09
N ARG A 631 4.22 11.47 16.82
CA ARG A 631 4.20 10.85 15.48
C ARG A 631 2.78 10.57 14.96
N TRP A 632 1.85 10.13 15.83
CA TRP A 632 0.45 9.93 15.44
C TRP A 632 -0.29 11.26 15.30
N VAL A 633 0.02 12.23 16.18
CA VAL A 633 -0.53 13.60 16.10
C VAL A 633 -0.10 14.31 14.82
N ALA A 634 1.15 14.16 14.39
CA ALA A 634 1.66 14.71 13.14
C ALA A 634 0.87 14.20 11.93
N ALA A 635 0.65 12.89 11.85
CA ALA A 635 -0.12 12.27 10.78
C ALA A 635 -1.61 12.67 10.83
N ALA A 636 -2.22 12.73 12.02
CA ALA A 636 -3.59 13.22 12.18
C ALA A 636 -3.72 14.70 11.75
N LYS A 637 -2.76 15.55 12.11
CA LYS A 637 -2.71 16.96 11.69
C LYS A 637 -2.58 17.09 10.18
N ALA A 638 -1.74 16.28 9.54
CA ALA A 638 -1.59 16.27 8.09
C ALA A 638 -2.92 15.90 7.38
N GLN A 639 -3.67 14.95 7.91
CA GLN A 639 -4.93 14.47 7.30
C GLN A 639 -6.16 15.35 7.60
N ALA A 640 -6.25 15.94 8.80
CA ALA A 640 -7.40 16.74 9.21
C ALA A 640 -7.27 18.24 8.88
N GLY A 641 -6.06 18.71 8.55
CA GLY A 641 -5.83 20.09 8.10
C GLY A 641 -6.36 21.13 9.09
N ASP A 642 -7.25 22.01 8.64
CA ASP A 642 -7.80 23.13 9.42
C ASP A 642 -8.83 22.71 10.47
N ALA A 643 -9.25 21.44 10.50
CA ALA A 643 -10.09 20.93 11.59
C ALA A 643 -9.32 20.85 12.92
N ILE A 644 -7.98 20.96 12.90
CA ILE A 644 -7.14 21.06 14.09
C ILE A 644 -6.52 22.45 14.14
N ASP A 645 -6.83 23.20 15.18
CA ASP A 645 -6.42 24.59 15.36
C ASP A 645 -4.95 24.69 15.80
N ARG A 646 -4.52 23.86 16.75
CA ARG A 646 -3.12 23.79 17.24
C ARG A 646 -2.68 22.34 17.43
N ALA A 647 -1.40 22.05 17.19
CA ALA A 647 -0.84 20.74 17.45
C ALA A 647 0.49 20.83 18.21
N VAL A 648 0.60 20.10 19.32
CA VAL A 648 1.84 19.86 20.06
C VAL A 648 2.36 18.49 19.64
N ILE A 649 3.56 18.47 19.05
CA ILE A 649 4.21 17.29 18.49
C ILE A 649 5.54 17.07 19.21
N GLY A 650 5.55 16.20 20.20
CA GLY A 650 6.75 15.61 20.81
C GLY A 650 7.15 14.34 20.06
N ALA A 651 8.10 14.48 19.14
CA ALA A 651 8.56 13.41 18.26
C ALA A 651 9.71 12.58 18.84
N ASP A 652 10.40 13.06 19.89
CA ASP A 652 11.50 12.36 20.58
C ASP A 652 12.58 11.81 19.64
N GLY A 653 12.84 12.51 18.52
CA GLY A 653 13.81 12.08 17.52
C GLY A 653 13.38 10.82 16.74
N PHE A 654 12.12 10.41 16.82
CA PHE A 654 11.57 9.26 16.11
C PHE A 654 11.75 9.42 14.60
N ARG A 655 12.22 8.34 13.95
CA ARG A 655 12.33 8.25 12.50
C ARG A 655 11.88 6.89 12.03
N PHE A 656 11.02 6.85 11.01
CA PHE A 656 10.57 5.62 10.39
C PHE A 656 11.76 4.82 9.86
N SER A 657 12.78 5.49 9.32
CA SER A 657 13.98 4.85 8.78
C SER A 657 14.79 4.04 9.81
N ARG A 658 14.50 4.14 11.11
CA ARG A 658 15.16 3.36 12.17
C ARG A 658 14.45 2.05 12.50
N LEU A 659 13.24 1.82 11.99
CA LEU A 659 12.48 0.60 12.25
C LEU A 659 13.04 -0.57 11.45
N THR A 660 13.14 -1.75 12.06
CA THR A 660 13.73 -2.96 11.45
C THR A 660 12.82 -4.19 11.59
N ALA A 661 11.57 -4.01 11.97
CA ALA A 661 10.61 -5.09 12.19
C ALA A 661 9.23 -4.76 11.60
N PHE A 662 8.59 -5.74 10.95
CA PHE A 662 7.24 -5.60 10.39
C PHE A 662 6.15 -5.56 11.46
N ASP A 663 6.39 -6.24 12.58
CA ASP A 663 5.49 -6.30 13.71
C ASP A 663 5.66 -5.13 14.68
N ASP A 664 6.48 -4.12 14.36
CA ASP A 664 6.53 -2.88 15.15
C ASP A 664 5.18 -2.14 15.03
N PRO A 665 4.52 -1.73 16.14
CA PRO A 665 3.28 -0.96 16.09
C PRO A 665 3.36 0.38 15.34
N ASP A 666 4.55 0.94 15.18
CA ASP A 666 4.79 2.17 14.43
C ASP A 666 5.30 1.94 13.00
N PHE A 667 5.38 0.68 12.56
CA PHE A 667 5.70 0.35 11.18
C PHE A 667 4.65 0.93 10.23
N LEU A 668 5.10 1.82 9.34
CA LEU A 668 4.30 2.45 8.31
C LEU A 668 5.03 2.31 6.96
N PRO A 669 4.65 1.36 6.09
CA PRO A 669 5.24 1.25 4.76
C PRO A 669 5.26 2.59 4.02
N GLY A 670 6.40 2.97 3.45
CA GLY A 670 6.61 4.30 2.85
C GLY A 670 6.90 5.44 3.80
N GLY A 671 6.85 5.21 5.12
CA GLY A 671 7.13 6.21 6.16
C GLY A 671 8.47 6.91 5.99
N ALA A 672 9.51 6.21 5.53
CA ALA A 672 10.83 6.77 5.30
C ALA A 672 10.99 7.42 3.90
N LYS A 673 10.14 7.07 2.93
CA LYS A 673 10.27 7.53 1.53
C LYS A 673 10.06 9.03 1.38
N TYR A 674 9.04 9.57 2.04
CA TYR A 674 8.56 10.94 1.83
C TYR A 674 9.13 11.91 2.87
N LEU A 675 10.46 11.98 2.97
CA LEU A 675 11.21 12.82 3.94
C LEU A 675 10.96 12.45 5.41
N ASP A 676 10.67 11.16 5.68
CA ASP A 676 10.42 10.63 7.02
C ASP A 676 9.28 11.38 7.76
N LEU A 677 9.19 11.29 9.09
CA LEU A 677 8.23 12.02 9.91
C LEU A 677 8.24 13.55 9.66
N PRO A 678 9.40 14.21 9.46
CA PRO A 678 9.43 15.64 9.11
C PRO A 678 8.63 15.99 7.85
N GLY A 679 8.59 15.11 6.85
CA GLY A 679 7.78 15.31 5.65
C GLY A 679 6.28 15.33 5.96
N ILE A 680 5.82 14.45 6.84
CA ILE A 680 4.42 14.43 7.31
C ILE A 680 4.11 15.71 8.10
N VAL A 681 5.00 16.15 8.99
CA VAL A 681 4.83 17.39 9.75
C VAL A 681 4.71 18.60 8.82
N ALA A 682 5.51 18.65 7.75
CA ALA A 682 5.50 19.73 6.76
C ALA A 682 4.14 19.92 6.05
N LEU A 683 3.33 18.86 5.91
CA LEU A 683 1.97 18.96 5.36
C LEU A 683 1.04 19.78 6.26
N GLY A 684 1.33 19.87 7.56
CA GLY A 684 0.56 20.62 8.55
C GLY A 684 0.69 22.15 8.46
N ALA A 685 1.61 22.68 7.66
CA ALA A 685 1.70 24.12 7.40
C ALA A 685 0.37 24.64 6.79
N PRO A 686 -0.04 25.91 6.98
CA PRO A 686 0.53 26.90 7.90
C PRO A 686 0.01 26.77 9.34
N GLY A 687 -0.55 25.62 9.75
CA GLY A 687 -1.19 25.47 11.07
C GLY A 687 -0.26 25.80 12.24
N ARG A 688 -0.84 26.15 13.40
CA ARG A 688 -0.04 26.43 14.60
C ARG A 688 0.51 25.12 15.16
N VAL A 689 1.83 24.96 15.13
CA VAL A 689 2.53 23.76 15.58
C VAL A 689 3.61 24.12 16.57
N TRP A 690 3.60 23.40 17.69
CA TRP A 690 4.72 23.33 18.62
C TRP A 690 5.42 21.99 18.41
N LEU A 691 6.73 22.02 18.17
CA LEU A 691 7.52 20.85 17.83
C LEU A 691 8.67 20.69 18.83
N SER A 692 8.77 19.49 19.38
CA SER A 692 9.94 19.00 20.11
C SER A 692 10.42 17.72 19.44
N ASP A 693 11.68 17.68 19.05
CA ASP A 693 12.27 16.54 18.31
C ASP A 693 13.65 16.18 18.88
N GLY A 694 13.91 16.55 20.14
CA GLY A 694 15.20 16.33 20.81
C GLY A 694 16.37 17.12 20.22
N THR A 695 16.11 18.11 19.36
CA THR A 695 17.13 18.93 18.70
C THR A 695 16.82 20.41 18.87
N ALA A 696 17.86 21.26 18.80
CA ALA A 696 17.71 22.71 19.00
C ALA A 696 17.01 23.45 17.84
N ALA A 697 16.82 22.79 16.68
CA ALA A 697 16.24 23.39 15.50
C ALA A 697 15.28 22.39 14.82
N ALA A 698 14.17 22.89 14.29
CA ALA A 698 13.26 22.06 13.50
C ALA A 698 13.97 21.51 12.26
N PRO A 699 13.56 20.32 11.77
CA PRO A 699 14.02 19.81 10.48
C PRO A 699 13.84 20.83 9.34
N ALA A 700 14.78 20.85 8.40
CA ALA A 700 14.83 21.85 7.34
C ALA A 700 13.53 21.94 6.52
N ILE A 701 12.96 20.79 6.15
CA ILE A 701 11.69 20.71 5.40
C ILE A 701 10.52 21.35 6.17
N VAL A 702 10.45 21.17 7.50
CA VAL A 702 9.39 21.74 8.34
C VAL A 702 9.50 23.26 8.37
N THR A 703 10.71 23.77 8.62
CA THR A 703 10.96 25.22 8.61
C THR A 703 10.65 25.83 7.24
N ALA A 704 11.05 25.14 6.16
CA ALA A 704 10.81 25.57 4.79
C ALA A 704 9.31 25.67 4.47
N ALA A 705 8.51 24.68 4.86
CA ALA A 705 7.06 24.67 4.63
C ALA A 705 6.32 25.84 5.30
N TRP A 706 6.65 26.18 6.56
CA TRP A 706 6.03 27.31 7.24
C TRP A 706 6.45 28.67 6.66
N ARG A 707 7.72 28.81 6.25
CA ARG A 707 8.21 30.01 5.54
C ARG A 707 7.51 30.18 4.19
N ALA A 708 7.46 29.10 3.41
CA ALA A 708 6.80 29.06 2.10
C ALA A 708 5.29 29.37 2.19
N ALA A 709 4.64 29.00 3.29
CA ALA A 709 3.25 29.34 3.58
C ALA A 709 3.05 30.79 4.06
N GLY A 710 4.12 31.57 4.24
CA GLY A 710 4.08 32.95 4.73
C GLY A 710 3.70 33.06 6.22
N LYS A 711 3.89 31.99 7.00
CA LYS A 711 3.50 31.88 8.41
C LYS A 711 4.59 31.30 9.32
N PRO A 712 5.87 31.72 9.24
CA PRO A 712 6.93 31.17 10.10
C PRO A 712 6.62 31.28 11.61
N GLU A 713 5.87 32.29 12.03
CA GLU A 713 5.44 32.51 13.42
C GLU A 713 4.52 31.42 13.96
N ASN A 714 3.87 30.64 13.09
CA ASN A 714 3.00 29.53 13.49
C ASN A 714 3.78 28.26 13.85
N LEU A 715 5.12 28.23 13.67
CA LEU A 715 5.97 27.13 14.09
C LEU A 715 6.79 27.54 15.32
N THR A 716 6.58 26.86 16.44
CA THR A 716 7.39 27.01 17.65
C THR A 716 8.23 25.75 17.87
N VAL A 717 9.53 25.91 18.09
CA VAL A 717 10.45 24.79 18.32
C VAL A 717 10.91 24.82 19.78
N PHE A 718 10.77 23.69 20.45
CA PHE A 718 11.28 23.52 21.80
C PHE A 718 12.66 22.89 21.80
N SER A 719 13.57 23.53 22.55
CA SER A 719 14.96 23.11 22.70
C SER A 719 15.38 23.00 24.17
N GLY A 720 14.41 22.98 25.09
CA GLY A 720 14.67 22.89 26.54
C GLY A 720 14.85 21.44 27.01
N PRO A 721 15.07 21.23 28.33
CA PRO A 721 15.15 19.90 28.92
C PRO A 721 13.84 19.12 28.75
N VAL A 722 13.93 17.80 28.50
CA VAL A 722 12.75 16.91 28.38
C VAL A 722 11.82 17.00 29.60
N ALA A 723 12.38 17.19 30.81
CA ALA A 723 11.59 17.34 32.03
C ALA A 723 10.68 18.59 32.04
N GLU A 724 11.00 19.61 31.24
CA GLU A 724 10.22 20.86 31.12
C GLU A 724 9.30 20.87 29.90
N GLU A 725 9.37 19.83 29.06
CA GLU A 725 8.68 19.75 27.77
C GLU A 725 7.16 19.85 27.92
N GLU A 726 6.57 19.06 28.83
CA GLU A 726 5.13 19.04 29.06
C GLU A 726 4.63 20.41 29.55
N ASP A 727 5.33 21.01 30.51
CA ASP A 727 4.95 22.30 31.06
C ASP A 727 5.07 23.44 30.05
N ALA A 728 6.11 23.42 29.21
CA ALA A 728 6.33 24.38 28.13
C ALA A 728 5.26 24.24 27.04
N ALA A 729 4.94 23.01 26.64
CA ALA A 729 3.90 22.72 25.65
C ALA A 729 2.52 23.20 26.13
N VAL A 730 2.14 22.91 27.38
CA VAL A 730 0.86 23.39 27.95
C VAL A 730 0.82 24.91 28.04
N LYS A 731 1.93 25.55 28.42
CA LYS A 731 2.03 27.00 28.43
C LYS A 731 1.74 27.58 27.04
N TRP A 732 2.44 27.10 26.01
CA TRP A 732 2.23 27.53 24.62
C TRP A 732 0.80 27.26 24.14
N LEU A 733 0.24 26.11 24.49
CA LEU A 733 -1.12 25.74 24.12
C LEU A 733 -2.16 26.72 24.69
N LEU A 734 -1.93 27.25 25.89
CA LEU A 734 -2.85 28.17 26.57
C LEU A 734 -2.59 29.65 26.24
N GLU A 735 -1.52 29.98 25.50
CA GLU A 735 -1.30 31.35 25.01
C GLU A 735 -2.46 31.78 24.10
N LYS A 736 -2.97 33.00 24.31
CA LYS A 736 -4.17 33.50 23.61
C LYS A 736 -3.89 33.68 22.12
#